data_AF-G5STN3-F1
#
_entry.id   AF-G5STN3-F1
#
_cell.length_a   1.000
_cell.length_b   1.000
_cell.length_c   1.000
_cell.angle_alpha   90.00
_cell.angle_beta   90.00
_cell.angle_gamma   90.00
#
_symmetry.space_group_name_H-M   'P 1'
#
loop_
_entity.id
_entity.type
_entity.pdbx_description
1 polymer ?
#
loop_
_entity_poly.entity_id
_entity_poly.type
_entity_poly.pdbx_seq_one_letter_code
_entity_poly.pdbx_strand_id
1 'polypeptide(L)'
;MRHKLKAFAFKTYTFALSGLRINHGIVFIVSHIKLFNDMKNKHYFTLLFATLLSPIGTAATSWTPPTVTGQELKTGETQYAYNVKANGFLNANSTQTTVVTDEGLPLFITSSTNNTYLLGTTADEGLTYTYIYYEDNQTSKAGGEAGRTHLNWTIEAQSDGTYYIRPDKADENYGEDYFPDMWMGWKNDGTDVIYPLIDAYEDTYGIKWKFVSETEYQHFFNLKALSDAMTKAQDYGFDITSALNVYNNTASTNEELEAATTDLKTKIREYEIEHATYDKPVDLSDLLENYKFEENFVASSSDIPGWTQEPANSFTYSGDNLNNTTTNLGRWAFDDTGFADAKIYQSLTDVPNGKYELKVDYICIDQNPSNPESDGKDPEDYSVTGNTLYAITSLGTSSVNLSSGSRWGSASTSITFFVTDGKLETGVEMLNSTANWFVLGNLKLSYYGKDAIKDELQVIVDKAKAVNNGMNQTYRDRLDKVIAEAENYIANGGNVADMTSKAEELNEAILAAEENGKAYGTLQRTYEVADSILNTLEGEVNDDIMALSDYMAEIDIETILIEYPYTTEELGEIISKMDLLTQSAQHSLITEGTDVTNFITNPSFAESVNGWIVDEFDAEKFGLNNDLLTIGGGQTGEIYQTLLGMPNGVYELSVQAFQRADWDFEKMDSLWSIGKGDSLISTVSSYIFLNDGEQKIKHSFQDAFTGDEFTESWDIRHGTKSGVMMPNTESGARQYFDKGYFKNTVQAFVINGKLTFGIRNYGDQFERWGCYDNFTLTYVGKDLEKVIALLDQWLEKAAPYLDEKMNGAIKKQMTEAYNRGTELVNNPEADFDECIEVIATLTEALGNVDESIESFKFLAHANEVAAKDLAYEGVAATESGQQLQALYDTNNAGYQNESDELTVEKIDEIAAQYLELARNAKIEKGIKANDDLTHILVNPSFEDQYGLGEGVNAVYNAPFGWTFMIDSIVCTKAEDMNAAGLNNFTSPDKNVDCTDGEYGFCLQSGDFPDVYMYQTVEGLPAGYYKVTVDMVVPNDNDDYRLAGQRLFVNNAAMYYGWEDEYDLDQLEKGHPYEVERTFGGYDEVDCKNNGDMGDKGPLNTLEVVVHLAANEPLKLGVRTDGHWEYTYKRTAAPEGWNNCGWCKFDNVRLTCVSLDNGESIDETLATGKVKSQEIYSVDGIKLPRLQKGVNILRQTMEDGTTVTKKIIVK
;
A
#
# COMPACT_ATOMS: atom_id res chain seq x y z
N MET A 1 -50.06 -47.66 30.29
CA MET A 1 -49.95 -46.20 30.51
C MET A 1 -48.56 -45.81 30.01
N ARG A 2 -48.42 -45.55 28.70
CA ARG A 2 -48.43 -44.23 28.00
C ARG A 2 -47.16 -43.41 28.34
N HIS A 3 -46.09 -43.55 27.55
CA HIS A 3 -45.71 -42.78 26.33
C HIS A 3 -44.95 -41.49 26.73
N LYS A 4 -43.64 -41.26 26.52
CA LYS A 4 -42.58 -41.68 25.56
C LYS A 4 -42.78 -41.32 24.08
N LEU A 5 -41.87 -40.45 23.64
CA LEU A 5 -41.14 -40.35 22.37
C LEU A 5 -41.91 -40.22 21.05
N LYS A 6 -41.41 -39.28 20.24
CA LYS A 6 -41.19 -39.25 18.77
C LYS A 6 -41.60 -37.87 18.24
N ALA A 7 -40.67 -37.09 17.69
CA ALA A 7 -39.96 -37.26 16.41
C ALA A 7 -40.78 -36.77 15.21
N PHE A 8 -40.05 -36.54 14.12
CA PHE A 8 -40.46 -36.26 12.75
C PHE A 8 -40.72 -34.78 12.43
N ALA A 9 -39.81 -34.11 11.72
CA ALA A 9 -39.42 -34.31 10.30
C ALA A 9 -40.56 -33.94 9.35
N PHE A 10 -40.29 -33.06 8.40
CA PHE A 10 -40.68 -33.20 6.98
C PHE A 10 -39.81 -32.21 6.19
N LYS A 11 -38.80 -32.67 5.46
CA LYS A 11 -38.90 -33.20 4.07
C LYS A 11 -39.41 -32.16 3.08
N THR A 12 -38.44 -31.52 2.44
CA THR A 12 -38.35 -31.41 0.98
C THR A 12 -38.78 -32.71 0.29
N TYR A 13 -39.70 -32.59 -0.67
CA TYR A 13 -39.81 -33.40 -1.90
C TYR A 13 -40.28 -32.42 -2.98
N THR A 14 -39.45 -31.97 -3.93
CA THR A 14 -38.88 -32.70 -5.07
C THR A 14 -39.94 -32.99 -6.14
N PHE A 15 -39.79 -32.29 -7.27
CA PHE A 15 -40.18 -32.61 -8.64
C PHE A 15 -41.69 -32.74 -8.97
N ALA A 16 -42.13 -32.04 -10.01
CA ALA A 16 -42.10 -32.63 -11.36
C ALA A 16 -42.76 -31.72 -12.40
N LEU A 17 -42.18 -31.78 -13.59
CA LEU A 17 -42.69 -31.37 -14.89
C LEU A 17 -44.21 -31.53 -15.07
N SER A 18 -44.81 -30.55 -15.74
CA SER A 18 -45.64 -30.69 -16.96
C SER A 18 -46.44 -29.39 -17.10
N GLY A 19 -46.28 -28.63 -18.17
CA GLY A 19 -46.71 -29.04 -19.50
C GLY A 19 -48.23 -28.95 -19.59
N LEU A 20 -48.78 -27.77 -19.94
CA LEU A 20 -49.80 -27.56 -20.99
C LEU A 20 -50.43 -26.15 -20.90
N ARG A 21 -50.01 -25.29 -21.81
CA ARG A 21 -50.86 -24.63 -22.81
C ARG A 21 -52.39 -24.73 -22.58
N ILE A 22 -53.08 -23.58 -22.42
CA ILE A 22 -54.03 -22.98 -23.41
C ILE A 22 -55.03 -21.97 -22.80
N ASN A 23 -55.00 -20.77 -23.40
CA ASN A 23 -56.04 -19.79 -23.71
C ASN A 23 -56.87 -19.03 -22.64
N HIS A 24 -56.60 -17.73 -22.62
CA HIS A 24 -57.49 -16.60 -22.98
C HIS A 24 -58.90 -16.52 -22.38
N GLY A 25 -59.19 -15.37 -21.76
CA GLY A 25 -60.57 -14.93 -21.55
C GLY A 25 -60.72 -13.66 -20.70
N ILE A 26 -60.28 -12.51 -21.23
CA ILE A 26 -60.66 -11.16 -20.77
C ILE A 26 -62.17 -10.96 -21.00
N VAL A 27 -62.90 -10.34 -20.05
CA VAL A 27 -63.93 -9.28 -20.21
C VAL A 27 -64.34 -8.82 -18.79
N PHE A 28 -64.06 -7.62 -18.26
CA PHE A 28 -64.53 -6.23 -18.55
C PHE A 28 -65.90 -5.81 -17.95
N ILE A 29 -65.92 -4.57 -17.43
CA ILE A 29 -67.03 -3.60 -17.20
C ILE A 29 -67.63 -3.60 -15.77
N VAL A 30 -67.29 -2.66 -14.87
CA VAL A 30 -67.52 -1.18 -14.80
C VAL A 30 -68.89 -0.80 -14.23
N SER A 31 -68.88 0.00 -13.16
CA SER A 31 -69.85 1.09 -12.95
C SER A 31 -69.29 2.17 -12.00
N HIS A 32 -69.53 3.42 -12.39
CA HIS A 32 -69.06 4.69 -11.84
C HIS A 32 -69.94 5.22 -10.69
N ILE A 33 -69.45 6.17 -9.88
CA ILE A 33 -69.90 7.59 -9.82
C ILE A 33 -69.27 8.38 -8.63
N LYS A 34 -68.45 9.38 -9.00
CA LYS A 34 -68.30 10.81 -8.58
C LYS A 34 -68.05 11.21 -7.10
N LEU A 35 -66.86 11.74 -6.76
CA LEU A 35 -66.35 13.17 -6.84
C LEU A 35 -66.80 14.03 -5.62
N PHE A 36 -66.01 14.89 -4.96
CA PHE A 36 -64.82 15.67 -5.34
C PHE A 36 -64.06 16.19 -4.08
N ASN A 37 -62.82 16.62 -4.34
CA ASN A 37 -61.84 17.44 -3.60
C ASN A 37 -60.88 16.70 -2.67
N ASP A 38 -59.56 16.76 -2.80
CA ASP A 38 -58.55 17.22 -3.80
C ASP A 38 -57.27 17.30 -2.94
N MET A 39 -56.03 17.03 -3.31
CA MET A 39 -55.29 16.49 -4.46
C MET A 39 -53.83 16.91 -4.08
N LYS A 40 -52.81 16.06 -3.99
CA LYS A 40 -51.85 15.61 -5.03
C LYS A 40 -50.69 14.97 -4.24
N ASN A 41 -50.01 13.88 -4.58
CA ASN A 41 -50.07 12.88 -5.63
C ASN A 41 -49.36 11.64 -5.05
N LYS A 42 -49.99 10.47 -5.16
CA LYS A 42 -49.30 9.18 -5.10
C LYS A 42 -48.70 8.92 -6.48
N HIS A 43 -47.58 8.21 -6.56
CA HIS A 43 -47.48 7.05 -7.44
C HIS A 43 -46.54 5.99 -6.83
N TYR A 44 -47.11 4.82 -6.56
CA TYR A 44 -46.40 3.54 -6.49
C TYR A 44 -45.95 3.18 -7.91
N PHE A 45 -44.70 2.73 -8.06
CA PHE A 45 -44.27 1.90 -9.19
C PHE A 45 -43.75 0.57 -8.64
N THR A 46 -44.42 -0.50 -9.06
CA THR A 46 -43.96 -1.88 -8.97
C THR A 46 -42.71 -2.00 -9.85
N LEU A 47 -41.56 -2.31 -9.24
CA LEU A 47 -40.30 -2.58 -9.94
C LEU A 47 -40.46 -3.87 -10.77
N LEU A 48 -40.59 -3.71 -12.08
CA LEU A 48 -40.35 -4.76 -13.05
C LEU A 48 -39.04 -4.37 -13.73
N PHE A 49 -37.94 -5.02 -13.38
CA PHE A 49 -36.66 -4.89 -14.07
C PHE A 49 -36.81 -5.48 -15.48
N ALA A 50 -37.15 -4.61 -16.43
CA ALA A 50 -37.05 -4.88 -17.85
C ALA A 50 -36.49 -3.61 -18.50
N THR A 51 -35.19 -3.66 -18.81
CA THR A 51 -34.53 -2.96 -19.92
C THR A 51 -34.87 -1.48 -20.11
N LEU A 52 -34.01 -0.61 -19.61
CA LEU A 52 -33.75 0.71 -20.17
C LEU A 52 -32.29 0.79 -20.65
N LEU A 53 -31.92 -0.17 -21.51
CA LEU A 53 -30.98 0.13 -22.59
C LEU A 53 -31.81 0.86 -23.64
N SER A 54 -31.60 2.17 -23.76
CA SER A 54 -32.00 2.89 -24.96
C SER A 54 -31.29 2.23 -26.14
N PRO A 55 -31.96 1.78 -27.21
CA PRO A 55 -31.26 1.36 -28.40
C PRO A 55 -30.68 2.64 -29.04
N ILE A 56 -29.40 2.91 -28.78
CA ILE A 56 -28.60 3.51 -29.85
C ILE A 56 -28.67 2.48 -30.97
N GLY A 57 -29.34 2.84 -32.05
CA GLY A 57 -29.54 1.99 -33.21
C GLY A 57 -28.23 1.77 -33.95
N THR A 58 -27.32 1.02 -33.36
CA THR A 58 -26.27 0.27 -34.05
C THR A 58 -26.85 -1.12 -34.27
N ALA A 59 -27.02 -1.53 -35.52
CA ALA A 59 -27.39 -2.91 -35.81
C ALA A 59 -26.39 -3.83 -35.11
N ALA A 60 -26.86 -4.83 -34.36
CA ALA A 60 -25.97 -5.85 -33.78
C ALA A 60 -25.09 -6.41 -34.89
N THR A 61 -23.79 -6.16 -34.80
CA THR A 61 -22.79 -6.66 -35.74
C THR A 61 -22.82 -8.17 -35.69
N SER A 62 -23.03 -8.82 -36.84
CA SER A 62 -23.09 -10.28 -36.96
C SER A 62 -21.82 -10.80 -37.63
N TRP A 63 -21.21 -11.85 -37.09
CA TRP A 63 -20.11 -12.60 -37.72
C TRP A 63 -20.53 -14.04 -38.01
N THR A 64 -19.74 -14.72 -38.84
CA THR A 64 -19.99 -16.13 -39.17
C THR A 64 -19.32 -17.00 -38.10
N PRO A 65 -20.03 -17.95 -37.45
CA PRO A 65 -19.41 -18.86 -36.50
C PRO A 65 -18.24 -19.62 -37.13
N PRO A 66 -17.18 -19.94 -36.37
CA PRO A 66 -16.02 -20.62 -36.93
C PRO A 66 -16.44 -22.01 -37.43
N THR A 67 -15.85 -22.43 -38.55
CA THR A 67 -16.13 -23.74 -39.16
C THR A 67 -14.89 -24.60 -39.15
N VAL A 68 -15.05 -25.89 -38.90
CA VAL A 68 -13.92 -26.83 -38.90
C VAL A 68 -13.60 -27.34 -40.31
N THR A 69 -12.38 -27.06 -40.75
CA THR A 69 -11.81 -27.65 -41.98
C THR A 69 -11.17 -28.99 -41.65
N GLY A 70 -11.64 -30.07 -42.28
CA GLY A 70 -11.04 -31.39 -42.13
C GLY A 70 -9.90 -31.59 -43.13
N GLN A 71 -8.92 -32.42 -42.77
CA GLN A 71 -7.87 -32.91 -43.64
C GLN A 71 -8.00 -34.42 -43.91
N GLU A 72 -7.22 -34.92 -44.88
CA GLU A 72 -7.04 -36.36 -45.03
C GLU A 72 -6.36 -36.95 -43.79
N LEU A 73 -6.78 -38.14 -43.36
CA LEU A 73 -6.15 -38.84 -42.23
C LEU A 73 -4.65 -39.02 -42.51
N LYS A 74 -3.82 -38.49 -41.62
CA LYS A 74 -2.38 -38.75 -41.63
C LYS A 74 -1.97 -39.69 -40.50
N THR A 75 -0.91 -40.45 -40.71
CA THR A 75 -0.30 -41.29 -39.65
C THR A 75 1.06 -40.74 -39.26
N GLY A 76 1.38 -40.73 -37.97
CA GLY A 76 2.65 -40.22 -37.43
C GLY A 76 2.67 -38.71 -37.19
N GLU A 77 1.50 -38.06 -37.16
CA GLU A 77 1.32 -36.64 -36.83
C GLU A 77 0.16 -36.50 -35.81
N THR A 78 0.24 -35.49 -34.93
CA THR A 78 -0.85 -35.12 -34.01
C THR A 78 -2.00 -34.49 -34.77
N GLN A 79 -3.22 -34.96 -34.52
CA GLN A 79 -4.46 -34.51 -35.13
C GLN A 79 -5.59 -34.51 -34.10
N TYR A 80 -6.71 -33.88 -34.44
CA TYR A 80 -7.90 -33.83 -33.59
C TYR A 80 -9.09 -34.44 -34.33
N ALA A 81 -9.94 -35.20 -33.64
CA ALA A 81 -11.12 -35.82 -34.23
C ALA A 81 -12.36 -34.98 -33.92
N TYR A 82 -12.98 -34.41 -34.95
CA TYR A 82 -14.17 -33.55 -34.83
C TYR A 82 -15.44 -34.29 -35.25
N ASN A 83 -16.45 -34.32 -34.38
CA ASN A 83 -17.74 -34.91 -34.65
C ASN A 83 -18.67 -33.90 -35.36
N VAL A 84 -19.08 -34.23 -36.58
CA VAL A 84 -19.83 -33.30 -37.44
C VAL A 84 -21.24 -33.00 -36.90
N LYS A 85 -21.88 -33.96 -36.23
CA LYS A 85 -23.26 -33.80 -35.75
C LYS A 85 -23.31 -33.14 -34.37
N ALA A 86 -22.41 -33.55 -33.48
CA ALA A 86 -22.31 -33.01 -32.14
C ALA A 86 -21.64 -31.62 -32.09
N ASN A 87 -20.99 -31.21 -33.18
CA ASN A 87 -20.33 -29.92 -33.31
C ASN A 87 -19.20 -29.71 -32.28
N GLY A 88 -18.43 -30.74 -31.99
CA GLY A 88 -17.31 -30.68 -31.04
C GLY A 88 -16.26 -31.77 -31.31
N PHE A 89 -15.15 -31.70 -30.58
CA PHE A 89 -14.01 -32.60 -30.69
C PHE A 89 -14.10 -33.76 -29.70
N LEU A 90 -13.51 -34.90 -30.08
CA LEU A 90 -13.28 -36.02 -29.17
C LEU A 90 -12.37 -35.55 -28.03
N ASN A 91 -12.81 -35.77 -26.79
CA ASN A 91 -12.06 -35.49 -25.57
C ASN A 91 -12.31 -36.59 -24.52
N ALA A 92 -11.81 -36.42 -23.29
CA ALA A 92 -12.06 -37.31 -22.17
C ALA A 92 -12.42 -36.51 -20.91
N ASN A 93 -13.40 -37.00 -20.15
CA ASN A 93 -13.79 -36.39 -18.88
C ASN A 93 -12.86 -36.82 -17.72
N SER A 94 -13.12 -36.34 -16.50
CA SER A 94 -12.31 -36.67 -15.30
C SER A 94 -12.23 -38.17 -14.97
N THR A 95 -13.18 -38.98 -15.45
CA THR A 95 -13.15 -40.46 -15.34
C THR A 95 -12.46 -41.15 -16.51
N GLN A 96 -11.83 -40.36 -17.39
CA GLN A 96 -11.20 -40.73 -18.65
C GLN A 96 -12.17 -41.27 -19.72
N THR A 97 -13.49 -41.22 -19.49
CA THR A 97 -14.48 -41.64 -20.48
C THR A 97 -14.48 -40.68 -21.65
N THR A 98 -14.48 -41.21 -22.88
CA THR A 98 -14.47 -40.38 -24.08
C THR A 98 -15.76 -39.60 -24.24
N VAL A 99 -15.64 -38.31 -24.49
CA VAL A 99 -16.74 -37.35 -24.62
C VAL A 99 -16.53 -36.46 -25.84
N VAL A 100 -17.52 -35.64 -26.16
CA VAL A 100 -17.42 -34.55 -27.12
C VAL A 100 -17.42 -33.21 -26.39
N THR A 101 -16.44 -32.34 -26.68
CA THR A 101 -16.34 -31.01 -26.08
C THR A 101 -15.86 -29.97 -27.11
N ASP A 102 -15.90 -28.69 -26.77
CA ASP A 102 -15.32 -27.64 -27.62
C ASP A 102 -13.79 -27.75 -27.68
N GLU A 103 -13.16 -28.21 -26.60
CA GLU A 103 -11.74 -28.59 -26.56
C GLU A 103 -11.53 -30.00 -27.12
N GLY A 104 -10.42 -30.22 -27.82
CA GLY A 104 -10.07 -31.51 -28.38
C GLY A 104 -8.91 -32.17 -27.63
N LEU A 105 -8.98 -33.49 -27.48
CA LEU A 105 -7.85 -34.31 -27.06
C LEU A 105 -6.91 -34.49 -28.26
N PRO A 106 -5.60 -34.19 -28.12
CA PRO A 106 -4.63 -34.44 -29.18
C PRO A 106 -4.50 -35.95 -29.44
N LEU A 107 -4.62 -36.35 -30.71
CA LEU A 107 -4.53 -37.73 -31.16
C LEU A 107 -3.31 -37.94 -32.07
N PHE A 108 -2.32 -38.66 -31.58
CA PHE A 108 -1.22 -39.15 -32.40
C PHE A 108 -1.59 -40.50 -33.03
N ILE A 109 -2.03 -40.45 -34.29
CA ILE A 109 -2.59 -41.63 -34.98
C ILE A 109 -1.48 -42.41 -35.66
N THR A 110 -1.35 -43.71 -35.36
CA THR A 110 -0.36 -44.60 -35.97
C THR A 110 -1.01 -45.80 -36.65
N SER A 111 -0.43 -46.25 -37.76
CA SER A 111 -0.87 -47.47 -38.42
C SER A 111 -0.43 -48.70 -37.61
N SER A 112 -1.31 -49.69 -37.54
CA SER A 112 -1.14 -50.95 -36.82
C SER A 112 -1.30 -52.14 -37.78
N THR A 113 -1.36 -53.36 -37.25
CA THR A 113 -1.55 -54.58 -38.04
C THR A 113 -2.93 -54.63 -38.70
N ASN A 114 -3.07 -55.34 -39.83
CA ASN A 114 -4.36 -55.59 -40.51
C ASN A 114 -5.13 -54.33 -40.96
N ASN A 115 -4.44 -53.27 -41.38
CA ASN A 115 -5.06 -51.99 -41.80
C ASN A 115 -5.89 -51.32 -40.69
N THR A 116 -5.49 -51.48 -39.43
CA THR A 116 -6.08 -50.78 -38.28
C THR A 116 -5.17 -49.65 -37.79
N TYR A 117 -5.68 -48.82 -36.87
CA TYR A 117 -5.03 -47.64 -36.34
C TYR A 117 -5.05 -47.64 -34.81
N LEU A 118 -4.00 -47.08 -34.21
CA LEU A 118 -3.96 -46.72 -32.79
C LEU A 118 -4.18 -45.22 -32.65
N LEU A 119 -5.03 -44.82 -31.71
CA LEU A 119 -5.30 -43.43 -31.36
C LEU A 119 -4.54 -43.10 -30.07
N GLY A 120 -3.28 -42.64 -30.18
CA GLY A 120 -2.46 -42.25 -29.02
C GLY A 120 -2.82 -40.86 -28.51
N THR A 121 -2.75 -40.62 -27.19
CA THR A 121 -3.18 -39.34 -26.57
C THR A 121 -2.03 -38.46 -26.08
N THR A 122 -0.78 -38.81 -26.39
CA THR A 122 0.45 -38.07 -26.04
C THR A 122 1.45 -38.12 -27.20
N ALA A 123 2.16 -37.02 -27.45
CA ALA A 123 3.28 -36.98 -28.39
C ALA A 123 4.48 -37.76 -27.84
N ASP A 124 5.29 -38.35 -28.74
CA ASP A 124 6.41 -39.25 -28.41
C ASP A 124 7.58 -38.50 -27.74
N GLU A 125 7.50 -38.27 -26.43
CA GLU A 125 8.53 -37.57 -25.63
C GLU A 125 9.21 -38.45 -24.55
N GLY A 126 9.05 -39.78 -24.60
CA GLY A 126 9.78 -40.70 -23.71
C GLY A 126 9.15 -40.97 -22.33
N LEU A 127 7.88 -40.60 -22.13
CA LEU A 127 7.03 -41.05 -21.01
C LEU A 127 5.97 -42.05 -21.52
N THR A 128 5.44 -42.90 -20.62
CA THR A 128 4.48 -43.99 -20.90
C THR A 128 3.35 -43.58 -21.85
N TYR A 129 3.32 -44.18 -23.05
CA TYR A 129 2.30 -43.95 -24.08
C TYR A 129 0.89 -44.35 -23.61
N THR A 130 -0.10 -43.47 -23.72
CA THR A 130 -1.51 -43.79 -23.48
C THR A 130 -2.37 -43.71 -24.76
N TYR A 131 -3.44 -44.49 -24.82
CA TYR A 131 -4.29 -44.67 -26.00
C TYR A 131 -5.79 -44.56 -25.70
N ILE A 132 -6.59 -44.33 -26.73
CA ILE A 132 -8.03 -44.57 -26.69
C ILE A 132 -8.31 -46.09 -26.83
N TYR A 133 -9.04 -46.65 -25.88
CA TYR A 133 -9.44 -48.06 -25.87
C TYR A 133 -10.95 -48.21 -25.63
N TYR A 134 -11.52 -49.34 -26.06
CA TYR A 134 -12.92 -49.70 -25.78
C TYR A 134 -12.98 -50.80 -24.70
N GLU A 135 -13.72 -50.52 -23.64
CA GLU A 135 -13.97 -51.50 -22.56
C GLU A 135 -15.08 -52.46 -22.95
N ASP A 136 -16.13 -51.92 -23.56
CA ASP A 136 -17.29 -52.63 -24.04
C ASP A 136 -17.94 -51.89 -25.22
N ASN A 137 -19.15 -52.29 -25.62
CA ASN A 137 -19.84 -51.67 -26.75
C ASN A 137 -20.48 -50.31 -26.42
N GLN A 138 -20.43 -49.84 -25.18
CA GLN A 138 -20.98 -48.57 -24.74
C GLN A 138 -19.90 -47.61 -24.22
N THR A 139 -18.72 -48.10 -23.85
CA THR A 139 -17.71 -47.32 -23.14
C THR A 139 -16.36 -47.37 -23.84
N SER A 140 -15.86 -46.20 -24.23
CA SER A 140 -14.45 -45.97 -24.58
C SER A 140 -13.81 -44.97 -23.63
N LYS A 141 -12.50 -45.12 -23.43
CA LYS A 141 -11.71 -44.33 -22.49
C LYS A 141 -10.36 -43.92 -23.07
N ALA A 142 -9.85 -42.77 -22.63
CA ALA A 142 -8.44 -42.41 -22.74
C ALA A 142 -7.62 -43.09 -21.63
N GLY A 143 -6.29 -43.17 -21.77
CA GLY A 143 -5.42 -43.72 -20.72
C GLY A 143 -5.05 -45.21 -20.85
N GLY A 144 -5.35 -45.85 -21.98
CA GLY A 144 -4.98 -47.26 -22.19
C GLY A 144 -3.47 -47.42 -22.35
N GLU A 145 -2.82 -48.35 -21.64
CA GLU A 145 -1.38 -48.62 -21.76
C GLU A 145 -1.04 -49.52 -22.97
N ALA A 146 0.19 -49.42 -23.48
CA ALA A 146 0.70 -50.27 -24.56
C ALA A 146 0.57 -51.77 -24.22
N GLY A 147 -0.08 -52.53 -25.10
CA GLY A 147 -0.32 -53.97 -24.93
C GLY A 147 -1.66 -54.35 -24.28
N ARG A 148 -2.48 -53.37 -23.89
CA ARG A 148 -3.89 -53.61 -23.52
C ARG A 148 -4.66 -54.19 -24.72
N THR A 149 -5.57 -55.14 -24.50
CA THR A 149 -6.50 -55.62 -25.53
C THR A 149 -7.49 -54.52 -25.92
N HIS A 150 -8.06 -54.54 -27.12
CA HIS A 150 -9.08 -53.56 -27.59
C HIS A 150 -8.55 -52.13 -27.83
N LEU A 151 -7.35 -52.02 -28.42
CA LEU A 151 -6.72 -50.74 -28.79
C LEU A 151 -6.79 -50.42 -30.28
N ASN A 152 -7.03 -51.42 -31.14
CA ASN A 152 -7.04 -51.23 -32.57
C ASN A 152 -8.41 -50.72 -33.04
N TRP A 153 -8.38 -49.66 -33.85
CA TRP A 153 -9.53 -49.02 -34.47
C TRP A 153 -9.48 -49.16 -35.99
N THR A 154 -10.61 -49.47 -36.62
CA THR A 154 -10.78 -49.35 -38.07
C THR A 154 -11.30 -47.96 -38.40
N ILE A 155 -10.64 -47.24 -39.31
CA ILE A 155 -11.04 -45.91 -39.77
C ILE A 155 -11.29 -45.97 -41.28
N GLU A 156 -12.49 -45.60 -41.72
CA GLU A 156 -12.93 -45.67 -43.12
C GLU A 156 -13.31 -44.30 -43.67
N ALA A 157 -12.60 -43.87 -44.72
CA ALA A 157 -12.89 -42.63 -45.44
C ALA A 157 -14.20 -42.73 -46.23
N GLN A 158 -14.99 -41.66 -46.19
CA GLN A 158 -16.26 -41.51 -46.89
C GLN A 158 -16.10 -40.59 -48.11
N SER A 159 -17.01 -40.69 -49.08
CA SER A 159 -16.94 -39.89 -50.33
C SER A 159 -17.12 -38.38 -50.12
N ASP A 160 -17.60 -37.96 -48.95
CA ASP A 160 -17.82 -36.55 -48.58
C ASP A 160 -16.68 -35.94 -47.74
N GLY A 161 -15.55 -36.65 -47.61
CA GLY A 161 -14.38 -36.20 -46.85
C GLY A 161 -14.50 -36.41 -45.34
N THR A 162 -15.54 -37.11 -44.87
CA THR A 162 -15.66 -37.56 -43.47
C THR A 162 -15.12 -38.98 -43.29
N TYR A 163 -15.04 -39.41 -42.03
CA TYR A 163 -14.54 -40.72 -41.62
C TYR A 163 -15.54 -41.40 -40.70
N TYR A 164 -15.65 -42.71 -40.85
CA TYR A 164 -16.25 -43.57 -39.84
C TYR A 164 -15.15 -44.28 -39.07
N ILE A 165 -15.31 -44.36 -37.74
CA ILE A 165 -14.34 -44.96 -36.82
C ILE A 165 -15.07 -46.09 -36.11
N ARG A 166 -14.46 -47.25 -35.88
CA ARG A 166 -15.02 -48.34 -35.07
C ARG A 166 -13.92 -49.20 -34.44
N PRO A 167 -14.22 -50.00 -33.41
CA PRO A 167 -13.38 -51.14 -33.03
C PRO A 167 -12.93 -51.97 -34.23
N ASP A 168 -11.72 -52.53 -34.16
CA ASP A 168 -11.15 -53.42 -35.18
C ASP A 168 -12.20 -54.42 -35.70
N LYS A 169 -12.44 -54.43 -37.01
CA LYS A 169 -13.39 -55.33 -37.65
C LYS A 169 -13.12 -56.80 -37.37
N ALA A 170 -11.87 -57.16 -37.12
CA ALA A 170 -11.45 -58.52 -36.77
C ALA A 170 -11.43 -58.79 -35.25
N ASP A 171 -11.82 -57.83 -34.41
CA ASP A 171 -11.85 -58.04 -32.95
C ASP A 171 -12.81 -59.18 -32.57
N GLU A 172 -12.35 -60.08 -31.71
CA GLU A 172 -13.07 -61.31 -31.36
C GLU A 172 -14.39 -61.05 -30.60
N ASN A 173 -14.53 -59.89 -29.96
CA ASN A 173 -15.68 -59.53 -29.13
C ASN A 173 -16.51 -58.38 -29.70
N TYR A 174 -15.85 -57.43 -30.38
CA TYR A 174 -16.45 -56.16 -30.82
C TYR A 174 -16.31 -55.91 -32.34
N GLY A 175 -15.85 -56.93 -33.08
CA GLY A 175 -15.66 -56.90 -34.52
C GLY A 175 -16.95 -56.95 -35.35
N GLU A 176 -16.80 -56.96 -36.67
CA GLU A 176 -17.89 -56.81 -37.64
C GLU A 176 -18.86 -58.00 -37.65
N ASP A 177 -18.40 -59.18 -37.25
CA ASP A 177 -19.21 -60.39 -37.13
C ASP A 177 -20.32 -60.28 -36.06
N TYR A 178 -20.10 -59.49 -35.01
CA TYR A 178 -21.05 -59.29 -33.91
C TYR A 178 -21.77 -57.95 -33.97
N PHE A 179 -21.08 -56.91 -34.45
CA PHE A 179 -21.60 -55.56 -34.58
C PHE A 179 -21.41 -55.07 -36.04
N PRO A 180 -22.22 -55.60 -36.98
CA PRO A 180 -22.20 -55.15 -38.37
C PRO A 180 -22.80 -53.75 -38.48
N ASP A 181 -22.24 -52.92 -39.37
CA ASP A 181 -22.72 -51.55 -39.62
C ASP A 181 -22.80 -50.64 -38.38
N MET A 182 -21.99 -50.89 -37.34
CA MET A 182 -21.92 -50.04 -36.14
C MET A 182 -20.60 -49.27 -36.08
N TRP A 183 -20.67 -48.02 -35.60
CA TRP A 183 -19.56 -47.07 -35.61
C TRP A 183 -19.46 -46.28 -34.31
N MET A 184 -18.30 -45.72 -34.04
CA MET A 184 -18.04 -44.81 -32.94
C MET A 184 -18.76 -43.48 -33.21
N GLY A 185 -19.49 -42.97 -32.23
CA GLY A 185 -20.24 -41.73 -32.41
C GLY A 185 -20.95 -41.23 -31.17
N TRP A 186 -21.51 -40.04 -31.32
CA TRP A 186 -22.30 -39.35 -30.31
C TRP A 186 -23.80 -39.67 -30.45
N LYS A 187 -24.48 -39.88 -29.32
CA LYS A 187 -25.94 -40.00 -29.25
C LYS A 187 -26.51 -38.70 -28.70
N ASN A 188 -27.61 -38.23 -29.26
CA ASN A 188 -28.36 -37.10 -28.69
C ASN A 188 -29.25 -37.56 -27.51
N ASP A 189 -28.64 -38.12 -26.47
CA ASP A 189 -29.31 -38.68 -25.30
C ASP A 189 -29.24 -37.77 -24.04
N GLY A 190 -28.76 -36.54 -24.22
CA GLY A 190 -28.55 -35.57 -23.15
C GLY A 190 -27.20 -35.73 -22.44
N THR A 191 -26.30 -36.57 -22.97
CA THR A 191 -24.92 -36.70 -22.52
C THR A 191 -23.94 -36.31 -23.62
N ASP A 192 -22.71 -35.97 -23.23
CA ASP A 192 -21.62 -35.71 -24.16
C ASP A 192 -20.80 -36.98 -24.47
N VAL A 193 -21.27 -38.16 -24.05
CA VAL A 193 -20.52 -39.41 -24.15
C VAL A 193 -20.35 -39.85 -25.61
N ILE A 194 -19.13 -40.27 -25.95
CA ILE A 194 -18.83 -40.95 -27.20
C ILE A 194 -18.88 -42.46 -26.97
N TYR A 195 -19.71 -43.11 -27.76
CA TYR A 195 -19.93 -44.55 -27.71
C TYR A 195 -19.09 -45.23 -28.79
N PRO A 196 -18.38 -46.33 -28.51
CA PRO A 196 -17.52 -47.01 -29.48
C PRO A 196 -18.29 -47.74 -30.58
N LEU A 197 -19.52 -48.19 -30.30
CA LEU A 197 -20.39 -48.90 -31.24
C LEU A 197 -21.85 -48.42 -31.13
N ILE A 198 -22.31 -47.66 -32.13
CA ILE A 198 -23.71 -47.23 -32.29
C ILE A 198 -24.22 -47.52 -33.69
N ASP A 199 -25.54 -47.72 -33.83
CA ASP A 199 -26.21 -48.12 -35.07
C ASP A 199 -26.16 -47.01 -36.14
N ALA A 200 -25.67 -47.33 -37.35
CA ALA A 200 -25.59 -46.39 -38.46
C ALA A 200 -26.93 -45.97 -39.08
N TYR A 201 -28.04 -46.67 -38.78
CA TYR A 201 -29.34 -46.45 -39.42
C TYR A 201 -30.16 -45.31 -38.79
N GLU A 202 -29.69 -44.71 -37.69
CA GLU A 202 -30.34 -43.59 -37.02
C GLU A 202 -29.73 -42.24 -37.47
N ASP A 203 -30.44 -41.51 -38.32
CA ASP A 203 -30.03 -40.17 -38.83
C ASP A 203 -29.78 -39.11 -37.72
N THR A 204 -30.19 -39.43 -36.49
CA THR A 204 -30.01 -38.58 -35.31
C THR A 204 -28.63 -38.72 -34.66
N TYR A 205 -27.87 -39.77 -34.96
CA TYR A 205 -26.56 -40.03 -34.36
C TYR A 205 -25.40 -39.35 -35.11
N GLY A 206 -24.37 -38.99 -34.35
CA GLY A 206 -23.14 -38.37 -34.85
C GLY A 206 -22.05 -39.39 -35.10
N ILE A 207 -22.11 -40.13 -36.20
CA ILE A 207 -21.07 -41.12 -36.58
C ILE A 207 -20.02 -40.59 -37.56
N LYS A 208 -20.25 -39.38 -38.11
CA LYS A 208 -19.33 -38.74 -39.07
C LYS A 208 -18.27 -37.94 -38.34
N TRP A 209 -17.01 -38.26 -38.61
CA TRP A 209 -15.84 -37.60 -38.05
C TRP A 209 -15.03 -36.88 -39.12
N LYS A 210 -14.36 -35.79 -38.75
CA LYS A 210 -13.28 -35.16 -39.53
C LYS A 210 -12.00 -35.23 -38.73
N PHE A 211 -10.86 -35.44 -39.38
CA PHE A 211 -9.56 -35.23 -38.75
C PHE A 211 -9.09 -33.81 -39.05
N VAL A 212 -8.55 -33.14 -38.05
CA VAL A 212 -8.15 -31.73 -38.09
C VAL A 212 -6.67 -31.65 -37.71
N SER A 213 -5.87 -30.89 -38.45
CA SER A 213 -4.47 -30.66 -38.08
C SER A 213 -4.39 -29.85 -36.79
N GLU A 214 -3.25 -29.92 -36.11
CA GLU A 214 -3.01 -29.10 -34.92
C GLU A 214 -3.13 -27.60 -35.19
N THR A 215 -2.57 -27.11 -36.30
CA THR A 215 -2.68 -25.69 -36.68
C THR A 215 -4.12 -25.25 -36.91
N GLU A 216 -4.92 -26.06 -37.61
CA GLU A 216 -6.33 -25.73 -37.89
C GLU A 216 -7.20 -25.85 -36.63
N TYR A 217 -6.90 -26.81 -35.74
CA TYR A 217 -7.56 -26.92 -34.44
C TYR A 217 -7.32 -25.66 -33.59
N GLN A 218 -6.07 -25.24 -33.45
CA GLN A 218 -5.72 -24.04 -32.69
C GLN A 218 -6.38 -22.79 -33.28
N HIS A 219 -6.42 -22.68 -34.62
CA HIS A 219 -7.08 -21.57 -35.28
C HIS A 219 -8.60 -21.56 -35.02
N PHE A 220 -9.27 -22.71 -35.12
CA PHE A 220 -10.68 -22.84 -34.78
C PHE A 220 -10.94 -22.49 -33.30
N PHE A 221 -10.12 -23.02 -32.39
CA PHE A 221 -10.25 -22.79 -30.95
C PHE A 221 -10.16 -21.31 -30.61
N ASN A 222 -9.16 -20.61 -31.16
CA ASN A 222 -8.97 -19.18 -30.93
C ASN A 222 -10.06 -18.31 -31.56
N LEU A 223 -10.53 -18.66 -32.77
CA LEU A 223 -11.71 -18.01 -33.34
C LEU A 223 -12.96 -18.22 -32.47
N LYS A 224 -13.18 -19.43 -31.96
CA LYS A 224 -14.32 -19.75 -31.10
C LYS A 224 -14.26 -18.95 -29.79
N ALA A 225 -13.10 -18.89 -29.15
CA ALA A 225 -12.88 -18.11 -27.94
C ALA A 225 -13.14 -16.60 -28.17
N LEU A 226 -12.63 -16.04 -29.27
CA LEU A 226 -12.89 -14.64 -29.64
C LEU A 226 -14.36 -14.39 -29.95
N SER A 227 -15.01 -15.31 -30.69
CA SER A 227 -16.45 -15.24 -30.98
C SER A 227 -17.30 -15.22 -29.71
N ASP A 228 -16.95 -16.03 -28.72
CA ASP A 228 -17.70 -16.10 -27.46
C ASP A 228 -17.48 -14.83 -26.62
N ALA A 229 -16.25 -14.31 -26.58
CA ALA A 229 -15.94 -13.02 -25.96
C ALA A 229 -16.69 -11.86 -26.65
N MET A 230 -16.71 -11.82 -27.99
CA MET A 230 -17.47 -10.82 -28.77
C MET A 230 -18.98 -10.91 -28.52
N THR A 231 -19.52 -12.12 -28.37
CA THR A 231 -20.94 -12.31 -28.02
C THR A 231 -21.25 -11.67 -26.68
N LYS A 232 -20.45 -11.99 -25.65
CA LYS A 232 -20.64 -11.44 -24.29
C LYS A 232 -20.41 -9.93 -24.24
N ALA A 233 -19.40 -9.43 -24.95
CA ALA A 233 -19.13 -8.00 -25.07
C ALA A 233 -20.29 -7.23 -25.74
N GLN A 234 -20.88 -7.81 -26.79
CA GLN A 234 -22.03 -7.25 -27.48
C GLN A 234 -23.29 -7.26 -26.59
N ASP A 235 -23.49 -8.29 -25.76
CA ASP A 235 -24.56 -8.34 -24.77
C ASP A 235 -24.44 -7.20 -23.72
N TYR A 236 -23.23 -6.74 -23.43
CA TYR A 236 -22.95 -5.57 -22.59
C TYR A 236 -22.92 -4.24 -23.35
N GLY A 237 -23.05 -4.28 -24.68
CA GLY A 237 -23.06 -3.09 -25.53
C GLY A 237 -21.68 -2.52 -25.83
N PHE A 238 -20.60 -3.30 -25.68
CA PHE A 238 -19.26 -2.87 -26.05
C PHE A 238 -19.05 -2.80 -27.56
N ASP A 239 -18.14 -1.91 -27.96
CA ASP A 239 -17.61 -1.90 -29.32
C ASP A 239 -16.70 -3.11 -29.54
N ILE A 240 -17.11 -3.98 -30.47
CA ILE A 240 -16.36 -5.16 -30.88
C ILE A 240 -15.61 -4.94 -32.19
N THR A 241 -15.56 -3.73 -32.75
CA THR A 241 -15.04 -3.46 -34.11
C THR A 241 -13.60 -3.97 -34.29
N SER A 242 -12.71 -3.72 -33.33
CA SER A 242 -11.32 -4.19 -33.39
C SER A 242 -11.22 -5.72 -33.35
N ALA A 243 -11.90 -6.36 -32.40
CA ALA A 243 -11.98 -7.82 -32.29
C ALA A 243 -12.58 -8.46 -33.55
N LEU A 244 -13.62 -7.84 -34.11
CA LEU A 244 -14.29 -8.28 -35.32
C LEU A 244 -13.40 -8.15 -36.57
N ASN A 245 -12.52 -7.15 -36.63
CA ASN A 245 -11.54 -7.01 -37.71
C ASN A 245 -10.50 -8.13 -37.67
N VAL A 246 -10.01 -8.49 -36.48
CA VAL A 246 -9.10 -9.64 -36.29
C VAL A 246 -9.82 -10.94 -36.66
N TYR A 247 -11.04 -11.14 -36.15
CA TYR A 247 -11.85 -12.34 -36.43
C TYR A 247 -12.12 -12.56 -37.93
N ASN A 248 -12.44 -11.50 -38.67
CA ASN A 248 -12.77 -11.59 -40.10
C ASN A 248 -11.53 -11.65 -41.02
N ASN A 249 -10.33 -11.40 -40.50
CA ASN A 249 -9.11 -11.44 -41.29
C ASN A 249 -8.59 -12.88 -41.40
N THR A 250 -8.70 -13.49 -42.59
CA THR A 250 -8.21 -14.85 -42.85
C THR A 250 -6.69 -15.00 -42.72
N ALA A 251 -5.94 -13.90 -42.60
CA ALA A 251 -4.50 -13.91 -42.35
C ALA A 251 -4.14 -13.75 -40.87
N SER A 252 -5.13 -13.59 -39.98
CA SER A 252 -4.86 -13.43 -38.55
C SER A 252 -4.25 -14.69 -37.96
N THR A 253 -3.20 -14.48 -37.18
CA THR A 253 -2.45 -15.50 -36.46
C THR A 253 -3.21 -15.93 -35.20
N ASN A 254 -2.82 -17.07 -34.63
CA ASN A 254 -3.41 -17.55 -33.37
C ASN A 254 -3.10 -16.59 -32.23
N GLU A 255 -1.90 -16.02 -32.23
CA GLU A 255 -1.45 -15.02 -31.26
C GLU A 255 -2.29 -13.74 -31.33
N GLU A 256 -2.64 -13.26 -32.53
CA GLU A 256 -3.52 -12.09 -32.70
C GLU A 256 -4.95 -12.37 -32.21
N LEU A 257 -5.47 -13.57 -32.47
CA LEU A 257 -6.80 -13.98 -32.00
C LEU A 257 -6.84 -14.12 -30.47
N GLU A 258 -5.81 -14.71 -29.87
CA GLU A 258 -5.65 -14.81 -28.42
C GLU A 258 -5.51 -13.43 -27.77
N ALA A 259 -4.67 -12.55 -28.31
CA ALA A 259 -4.50 -11.19 -27.81
C ALA A 259 -5.81 -10.40 -27.86
N ALA A 260 -6.55 -10.46 -28.98
CA ALA A 260 -7.86 -9.83 -29.10
C ALA A 260 -8.90 -10.41 -28.12
N THR A 261 -8.83 -11.72 -27.86
CA THR A 261 -9.70 -12.38 -26.89
C THR A 261 -9.40 -11.92 -25.47
N THR A 262 -8.11 -11.83 -25.11
CA THR A 262 -7.65 -11.39 -23.80
C THR A 262 -8.04 -9.94 -23.53
N ASP A 263 -7.77 -9.01 -24.46
CA ASP A 263 -8.18 -7.60 -24.34
C ASP A 263 -9.69 -7.47 -24.08
N LEU A 264 -10.49 -8.22 -24.82
CA LEU A 264 -11.94 -8.17 -24.69
C LEU A 264 -12.43 -8.80 -23.37
N LYS A 265 -11.83 -9.92 -22.93
CA LYS A 265 -12.13 -10.56 -21.64
C LYS A 265 -11.76 -9.65 -20.47
N THR A 266 -10.67 -8.90 -20.56
CA THR A 266 -10.29 -7.90 -19.55
C THR A 266 -11.37 -6.83 -19.41
N LYS A 267 -11.81 -6.21 -20.52
CA LYS A 267 -12.91 -5.22 -20.51
C LYS A 267 -14.23 -5.77 -19.98
N ILE A 268 -14.55 -7.01 -20.35
CA ILE A 268 -15.72 -7.73 -19.82
C ILE A 268 -15.60 -7.88 -18.30
N ARG A 269 -14.44 -8.30 -17.80
CA ARG A 269 -14.22 -8.51 -16.37
C ARG A 269 -14.30 -7.21 -15.58
N GLU A 270 -13.65 -6.15 -16.06
CA GLU A 270 -13.72 -4.81 -15.44
C GLU A 270 -15.16 -4.33 -15.32
N TYR A 271 -15.97 -4.54 -16.37
CA TYR A 271 -17.38 -4.20 -16.34
C TYR A 271 -18.20 -5.08 -15.41
N GLU A 272 -17.94 -6.38 -15.38
CA GLU A 272 -18.61 -7.29 -14.44
C GLU A 272 -18.31 -6.89 -13.00
N ILE A 273 -17.08 -6.46 -12.69
CA ILE A 273 -16.69 -5.92 -11.38
C ILE A 273 -17.47 -4.62 -11.10
N GLU A 274 -17.42 -3.64 -12.01
CA GLU A 274 -18.10 -2.35 -11.81
C GLU A 274 -19.63 -2.49 -11.66
N HIS A 275 -20.23 -3.53 -12.24
CA HIS A 275 -21.67 -3.81 -12.20
C HIS A 275 -22.02 -5.03 -11.32
N ALA A 276 -21.10 -5.46 -10.46
CA ALA A 276 -21.33 -6.56 -9.54
C ALA A 276 -22.45 -6.20 -8.56
N THR A 277 -23.30 -7.18 -8.25
CA THR A 277 -24.43 -7.00 -7.30
C THR A 277 -24.61 -8.25 -6.46
N TYR A 278 -25.44 -8.17 -5.41
CA TYR A 278 -25.78 -9.33 -4.59
C TYR A 278 -26.28 -10.54 -5.41
N ASP A 279 -27.11 -10.29 -6.42
CA ASP A 279 -27.70 -11.34 -7.27
C ASP A 279 -26.76 -11.80 -8.41
N LYS A 280 -25.69 -11.05 -8.67
CA LYS A 280 -24.71 -11.32 -9.73
C LYS A 280 -23.29 -11.04 -9.21
N PRO A 281 -22.77 -11.89 -8.30
CA PRO A 281 -21.39 -11.76 -7.85
C PRO A 281 -20.40 -12.15 -8.95
N VAL A 282 -19.20 -11.60 -8.87
CA VAL A 282 -18.06 -11.94 -9.71
C VAL A 282 -17.13 -12.88 -8.94
N ASP A 283 -16.66 -13.94 -9.59
CA ASP A 283 -15.65 -14.82 -9.01
C ASP A 283 -14.27 -14.17 -9.16
N LEU A 284 -13.64 -13.82 -8.05
CA LEU A 284 -12.31 -13.23 -7.98
C LEU A 284 -11.35 -14.15 -7.21
N SER A 285 -11.61 -15.47 -7.18
CA SER A 285 -10.75 -16.44 -6.48
C SER A 285 -9.33 -16.48 -7.05
N ASP A 286 -9.15 -16.10 -8.31
CA ASP A 286 -7.87 -15.97 -8.98
C ASP A 286 -7.02 -14.78 -8.51
N LEU A 287 -7.56 -13.88 -7.68
CA LEU A 287 -6.75 -12.90 -6.95
C LEU A 287 -5.90 -13.57 -5.85
N LEU A 288 -6.29 -14.75 -5.38
CA LEU A 288 -5.50 -15.55 -4.46
C LEU A 288 -4.60 -16.48 -5.25
N GLU A 289 -3.29 -16.33 -5.11
CA GLU A 289 -2.33 -17.23 -5.74
C GLU A 289 -2.53 -18.67 -5.25
N ASN A 290 -2.48 -19.63 -6.18
CA ASN A 290 -2.61 -21.05 -5.87
C ASN A 290 -3.82 -21.41 -4.96
N TYR A 291 -4.96 -20.71 -5.12
CA TYR A 291 -6.17 -20.92 -4.31
C TYR A 291 -6.78 -22.33 -4.39
N LYS A 292 -6.41 -23.10 -5.43
CA LYS A 292 -6.80 -24.52 -5.61
C LYS A 292 -5.83 -25.52 -4.98
N PHE A 293 -4.65 -25.06 -4.53
CA PHE A 293 -3.58 -25.89 -3.98
C PHE A 293 -3.09 -27.00 -4.92
N GLU A 294 -3.18 -26.78 -6.24
CA GLU A 294 -2.76 -27.73 -7.28
C GLU A 294 -1.33 -27.47 -7.76
N GLU A 295 -0.80 -26.25 -7.58
CA GLU A 295 0.50 -25.85 -8.09
C GLU A 295 1.64 -26.49 -7.29
N ASN A 296 2.52 -27.23 -7.99
CA ASN A 296 3.61 -27.98 -7.36
C ASN A 296 3.15 -28.94 -6.25
N PHE A 297 1.91 -29.46 -6.34
CA PHE A 297 1.35 -30.32 -5.32
C PHE A 297 2.21 -31.58 -5.10
N VAL A 298 2.78 -31.67 -3.90
CA VAL A 298 3.45 -32.86 -3.37
C VAL A 298 2.94 -33.07 -1.96
N ALA A 299 2.22 -34.17 -1.72
CA ALA A 299 1.65 -34.47 -0.41
C ALA A 299 2.71 -34.37 0.70
N SER A 300 2.35 -33.69 1.80
CA SER A 300 3.21 -33.38 2.95
C SER A 300 4.38 -32.42 2.68
N SER A 301 4.47 -31.81 1.50
CA SER A 301 5.39 -30.69 1.24
C SER A 301 4.88 -29.42 1.92
N SER A 302 5.79 -28.65 2.53
CA SER A 302 5.52 -27.33 3.11
C SER A 302 5.72 -26.16 2.13
N ASP A 303 6.21 -26.44 0.92
CA ASP A 303 6.40 -25.46 -0.15
C ASP A 303 5.06 -25.20 -0.85
N ILE A 304 4.39 -24.12 -0.47
CA ILE A 304 3.05 -23.74 -0.94
C ILE A 304 3.19 -22.37 -1.63
N PRO A 305 3.37 -22.33 -2.96
CA PRO A 305 3.57 -21.10 -3.70
C PRO A 305 2.46 -20.09 -3.44
N GLY A 306 2.84 -18.81 -3.30
CA GLY A 306 1.92 -17.71 -3.07
C GLY A 306 1.44 -17.54 -1.62
N TRP A 307 1.79 -18.41 -0.68
CA TRP A 307 1.30 -18.31 0.71
C TRP A 307 2.44 -18.13 1.73
N THR A 308 2.31 -17.11 2.58
CA THR A 308 3.25 -16.81 3.68
C THR A 308 2.89 -17.62 4.92
N GLN A 309 3.87 -18.24 5.57
CA GLN A 309 3.69 -19.05 6.78
C GLN A 309 4.49 -18.49 7.96
N GLU A 310 3.85 -18.40 9.13
CA GLU A 310 4.46 -17.92 10.38
C GLU A 310 4.16 -18.91 11.52
N PRO A 311 5.14 -19.62 12.08
CA PRO A 311 6.50 -19.78 11.56
C PRO A 311 6.51 -20.60 10.25
N ALA A 312 7.59 -20.48 9.49
CA ALA A 312 7.76 -21.21 8.24
C ALA A 312 7.63 -22.74 8.43
N ASN A 313 7.05 -23.41 7.43
CA ASN A 313 6.80 -24.86 7.42
C ASN A 313 5.76 -25.38 8.43
N SER A 314 4.88 -24.50 8.92
CA SER A 314 3.80 -24.89 9.83
C SER A 314 2.64 -25.64 9.14
N PHE A 315 2.49 -25.45 7.83
CA PHE A 315 1.43 -26.05 7.01
C PHE A 315 2.04 -26.83 5.83
N THR A 316 1.27 -27.77 5.29
CA THR A 316 1.69 -28.65 4.19
C THR A 316 0.56 -28.91 3.20
N TYR A 317 0.87 -29.43 2.02
CA TYR A 317 -0.13 -30.00 1.13
C TYR A 317 -0.74 -31.29 1.70
N SER A 318 -2.07 -31.39 1.69
CA SER A 318 -2.81 -32.59 2.04
C SER A 318 -3.48 -33.24 0.82
N GLY A 319 -3.32 -34.56 0.73
CA GLY A 319 -4.03 -35.42 -0.23
C GLY A 319 -5.37 -35.95 0.27
N ASP A 320 -5.82 -35.53 1.46
CA ASP A 320 -7.09 -35.95 2.04
C ASP A 320 -8.26 -35.52 1.14
N ASN A 321 -9.28 -36.37 1.03
CA ASN A 321 -10.46 -36.04 0.25
C ASN A 321 -11.32 -35.00 0.96
N LEU A 322 -11.48 -33.83 0.33
CA LEU A 322 -12.32 -32.75 0.80
C LEU A 322 -13.36 -32.39 -0.26
N ASN A 323 -14.60 -32.85 -0.10
CA ASN A 323 -15.70 -32.57 -1.05
C ASN A 323 -15.34 -32.86 -2.54
N ASN A 324 -14.63 -33.97 -2.79
CA ASN A 324 -14.15 -34.42 -4.11
C ASN A 324 -12.90 -33.70 -4.64
N THR A 325 -12.15 -32.97 -3.82
CA THR A 325 -10.78 -32.54 -4.13
C THR A 325 -9.75 -33.36 -3.34
N THR A 326 -8.55 -33.50 -3.90
CA THR A 326 -7.41 -34.22 -3.27
C THR A 326 -6.13 -33.39 -3.26
N THR A 327 -6.25 -32.08 -3.50
CA THR A 327 -5.16 -31.10 -3.51
C THR A 327 -5.58 -29.97 -2.58
N ASN A 328 -5.14 -30.03 -1.33
CA ASN A 328 -5.64 -29.18 -0.25
C ASN A 328 -4.48 -28.63 0.58
N LEU A 329 -4.74 -27.56 1.33
CA LEU A 329 -3.90 -27.15 2.44
C LEU A 329 -4.16 -28.07 3.64
N GLY A 330 -3.16 -28.40 4.44
CA GLY A 330 -3.34 -29.22 5.63
C GLY A 330 -2.27 -29.04 6.70
N ARG A 331 -2.64 -29.47 7.90
CA ARG A 331 -1.76 -29.51 9.07
C ARG A 331 -2.17 -30.71 9.93
N TRP A 332 -1.18 -31.43 10.46
CA TRP A 332 -1.43 -32.64 11.23
C TRP A 332 -0.40 -32.84 12.33
N ALA A 333 -0.86 -33.29 13.50
CA ALA A 333 -0.06 -33.59 14.68
C ALA A 333 -0.39 -34.98 15.25
N PHE A 334 0.61 -35.69 15.76
CA PHE A 334 0.48 -37.04 16.34
C PHE A 334 -0.03 -37.00 17.81
N ASP A 335 -0.73 -38.06 18.24
CA ASP A 335 -0.95 -38.44 19.65
C ASP A 335 -1.40 -37.32 20.62
N ASP A 336 -2.66 -36.88 20.52
CA ASP A 336 -3.34 -35.92 21.42
C ASP A 336 -2.62 -34.55 21.58
N THR A 337 -1.59 -34.27 20.77
CA THR A 337 -0.90 -32.98 20.77
C THR A 337 -1.66 -31.98 19.91
N GLY A 338 -2.12 -30.89 20.52
CA GLY A 338 -2.72 -29.76 19.80
C GLY A 338 -1.69 -29.05 18.91
N PHE A 339 -2.17 -28.26 17.94
CA PHE A 339 -1.28 -27.46 17.10
C PHE A 339 -0.59 -26.35 17.88
N ALA A 340 0.71 -26.17 17.65
CA ALA A 340 1.42 -24.97 18.06
C ALA A 340 0.90 -23.74 17.29
N ASP A 341 1.05 -22.56 17.87
CA ASP A 341 0.60 -21.31 17.25
C ASP A 341 1.25 -21.14 15.88
N ALA A 342 0.43 -20.90 14.86
CA ALA A 342 0.90 -20.64 13.51
C ALA A 342 -0.17 -20.00 12.63
N LYS A 343 0.25 -19.32 11.58
CA LYS A 343 -0.60 -18.62 10.61
C LYS A 343 -0.13 -18.91 9.19
N ILE A 344 -1.05 -18.98 8.24
CA ILE A 344 -0.77 -19.01 6.79
C ILE A 344 -1.72 -18.08 6.05
N TYR A 345 -1.19 -17.20 5.21
CA TYR A 345 -1.97 -16.09 4.64
C TYR A 345 -1.42 -15.53 3.32
N GLN A 346 -2.25 -14.73 2.67
CA GLN A 346 -1.91 -13.85 1.55
C GLN A 346 -2.29 -12.40 1.86
N SER A 347 -1.44 -11.47 1.45
CA SER A 347 -1.69 -10.03 1.48
C SER A 347 -1.83 -9.54 0.04
N LEU A 348 -2.95 -8.92 -0.28
CA LEU A 348 -3.32 -8.44 -1.60
C LEU A 348 -3.43 -6.92 -1.58
N THR A 349 -2.95 -6.30 -2.66
CA THR A 349 -3.16 -4.88 -2.97
C THR A 349 -4.00 -4.72 -4.23
N ASP A 350 -4.54 -3.53 -4.43
CA ASP A 350 -5.32 -3.15 -5.62
C ASP A 350 -6.55 -4.05 -5.86
N VAL A 351 -7.12 -4.65 -4.81
CA VAL A 351 -8.36 -5.40 -4.93
C VAL A 351 -9.55 -4.44 -5.08
N PRO A 352 -10.58 -4.76 -5.89
CA PRO A 352 -11.73 -3.87 -6.07
C PRO A 352 -12.42 -3.50 -4.74
N ASN A 353 -12.66 -2.21 -4.50
CA ASN A 353 -13.41 -1.78 -3.32
C ASN A 353 -14.85 -2.29 -3.35
N GLY A 354 -15.32 -2.86 -2.26
CA GLY A 354 -16.67 -3.39 -2.16
C GLY A 354 -16.79 -4.60 -1.24
N LYS A 355 -17.94 -5.26 -1.30
CA LYS A 355 -18.26 -6.41 -0.46
C LYS A 355 -17.74 -7.71 -1.06
N TYR A 356 -17.14 -8.54 -0.22
CA TYR A 356 -16.65 -9.87 -0.55
C TYR A 356 -17.27 -10.95 0.34
N GLU A 357 -17.30 -12.17 -0.18
CA GLU A 357 -17.44 -13.41 0.60
C GLU A 357 -16.25 -14.32 0.29
N LEU A 358 -15.54 -14.77 1.33
CA LEU A 358 -14.60 -15.88 1.23
C LEU A 358 -15.27 -17.14 1.77
N LYS A 359 -15.47 -18.12 0.90
CA LYS A 359 -16.01 -19.43 1.24
C LYS A 359 -14.92 -20.48 1.15
N VAL A 360 -14.90 -21.40 2.13
CA VAL A 360 -13.95 -22.51 2.19
C VAL A 360 -14.64 -23.80 2.62
N ASP A 361 -14.08 -24.93 2.18
CA ASP A 361 -14.34 -26.23 2.77
C ASP A 361 -13.19 -26.62 3.69
N TYR A 362 -13.49 -27.36 4.76
CA TYR A 362 -12.46 -27.76 5.71
C TYR A 362 -12.79 -29.03 6.50
N ILE A 363 -11.75 -29.68 7.01
CA ILE A 363 -11.76 -30.63 8.13
C ILE A 363 -10.94 -29.97 9.23
N CYS A 364 -11.47 -29.80 10.44
CA CYS A 364 -10.73 -29.28 11.58
C CYS A 364 -11.29 -29.91 12.86
N ILE A 365 -10.55 -30.87 13.43
CA ILE A 365 -10.98 -31.67 14.58
C ILE A 365 -9.82 -32.05 15.50
N ASP A 366 -10.17 -32.53 16.69
CA ASP A 366 -9.35 -33.44 17.48
C ASP A 366 -9.69 -34.89 17.08
N GLN A 367 -8.70 -35.65 16.61
CA GLN A 367 -8.85 -37.04 16.16
C GLN A 367 -9.14 -38.01 17.32
N ASN A 368 -8.81 -37.65 18.56
CA ASN A 368 -8.92 -38.49 19.75
C ASN A 368 -9.55 -37.73 20.94
N PRO A 369 -10.84 -37.34 20.89
CA PRO A 369 -11.52 -36.65 22.00
C PRO A 369 -11.70 -37.54 23.26
N SER A 370 -11.06 -38.72 23.31
CA SER A 370 -11.32 -39.82 24.23
C SER A 370 -10.38 -39.82 25.45
N ASN A 371 -10.15 -38.67 26.07
CA ASN A 371 -9.55 -38.63 27.41
C ASN A 371 -10.35 -37.73 28.39
N PRO A 372 -11.49 -38.21 28.90
CA PRO A 372 -12.36 -37.44 29.79
C PRO A 372 -11.72 -37.03 31.13
N GLU A 373 -10.53 -37.53 31.47
CA GLU A 373 -9.78 -37.09 32.67
C GLU A 373 -8.95 -35.81 32.44
N SER A 374 -8.67 -35.40 31.19
CA SER A 374 -7.86 -34.21 30.89
C SER A 374 -8.61 -33.02 30.31
N ASP A 375 -9.72 -33.22 29.58
CA ASP A 375 -10.41 -32.15 28.84
C ASP A 375 -11.90 -31.95 29.21
N GLY A 376 -12.51 -32.90 29.92
CA GLY A 376 -13.92 -32.87 30.31
C GLY A 376 -14.92 -32.99 29.15
N LYS A 377 -14.49 -33.37 27.94
CA LYS A 377 -15.34 -33.49 26.74
C LYS A 377 -16.03 -34.85 26.63
N ASP A 378 -17.14 -34.89 25.91
CA ASP A 378 -17.84 -36.14 25.56
C ASP A 378 -16.97 -36.92 24.55
N PRO A 379 -16.80 -38.25 24.68
CA PRO A 379 -16.08 -39.07 23.70
C PRO A 379 -16.57 -38.98 22.24
N GLU A 380 -17.74 -38.39 21.99
CA GLU A 380 -18.27 -38.09 20.65
C GLU A 380 -18.20 -36.60 20.24
N ASP A 381 -17.56 -35.73 21.04
CA ASP A 381 -17.40 -34.30 20.76
C ASP A 381 -16.07 -33.99 20.07
N TYR A 382 -16.11 -33.86 18.74
CA TYR A 382 -14.96 -33.53 17.90
C TYR A 382 -14.76 -32.01 17.71
N SER A 383 -15.39 -31.18 18.54
CA SER A 383 -15.30 -29.72 18.41
C SER A 383 -13.97 -29.17 18.92
N VAL A 384 -13.45 -28.19 18.19
CA VAL A 384 -12.18 -27.51 18.44
C VAL A 384 -12.32 -26.00 18.42
N THR A 385 -11.41 -25.33 19.11
CA THR A 385 -11.25 -23.88 19.22
C THR A 385 -9.83 -23.47 18.86
N GLY A 386 -9.64 -22.19 18.54
CA GLY A 386 -8.31 -21.62 18.26
C GLY A 386 -7.85 -21.86 16.83
N ASN A 387 -8.77 -22.10 15.89
CA ASN A 387 -8.49 -22.24 14.46
C ASN A 387 -9.40 -21.27 13.71
N THR A 388 -8.87 -20.24 13.09
CA THR A 388 -9.64 -19.08 12.65
C THR A 388 -9.41 -18.84 11.17
N LEU A 389 -10.47 -18.88 10.36
CA LEU A 389 -10.47 -18.27 9.04
C LEU A 389 -10.71 -16.77 9.22
N TYR A 390 -9.90 -15.93 8.59
CA TYR A 390 -10.01 -14.49 8.78
C TYR A 390 -9.75 -13.69 7.49
N ALA A 391 -10.25 -12.46 7.48
CA ALA A 391 -9.93 -11.42 6.52
C ALA A 391 -9.73 -10.09 7.27
N ILE A 392 -8.67 -9.36 6.97
CA ILE A 392 -8.34 -8.04 7.52
C ILE A 392 -8.47 -7.01 6.41
N THR A 393 -9.24 -5.96 6.69
CA THR A 393 -9.38 -4.76 5.84
C THR A 393 -9.25 -3.50 6.69
N SER A 394 -9.25 -2.33 6.06
CA SER A 394 -9.36 -1.01 6.71
C SER A 394 -10.55 -0.88 7.68
N LEU A 395 -11.62 -1.66 7.46
CA LEU A 395 -12.82 -1.68 8.31
C LEU A 395 -12.75 -2.73 9.44
N GLY A 396 -11.59 -3.37 9.61
CA GLY A 396 -11.29 -4.32 10.68
C GLY A 396 -11.24 -5.78 10.23
N THR A 397 -11.29 -6.68 11.22
CA THR A 397 -11.15 -8.13 10.99
C THR A 397 -12.50 -8.83 10.99
N SER A 398 -12.76 -9.61 9.94
CA SER A 398 -13.88 -10.55 9.85
C SER A 398 -13.34 -11.96 10.01
N SER A 399 -13.90 -12.74 10.94
CA SER A 399 -13.37 -14.07 11.23
C SER A 399 -14.41 -15.07 11.70
N VAL A 400 -14.07 -16.36 11.59
CA VAL A 400 -14.89 -17.47 12.07
C VAL A 400 -14.00 -18.63 12.53
N ASN A 401 -14.36 -19.26 13.65
CA ASN A 401 -13.66 -20.46 14.12
C ASN A 401 -14.02 -21.67 13.26
N LEU A 402 -13.01 -22.39 12.78
CA LEU A 402 -13.10 -23.62 12.02
C LEU A 402 -13.20 -24.81 12.98
N SER A 403 -14.33 -25.51 12.96
CA SER A 403 -14.58 -26.70 13.78
C SER A 403 -15.60 -27.60 13.08
N SER A 404 -15.16 -28.75 12.57
CA SER A 404 -16.04 -29.63 11.78
C SER A 404 -17.03 -30.41 12.66
N GLY A 405 -16.71 -30.61 13.94
CA GLY A 405 -17.60 -31.25 14.92
C GLY A 405 -17.96 -32.72 14.62
N SER A 406 -17.29 -33.36 13.67
CA SER A 406 -17.54 -34.74 13.25
C SER A 406 -16.24 -35.41 12.81
N ARG A 407 -15.98 -36.63 13.33
CA ARG A 407 -14.75 -37.40 13.09
C ARG A 407 -14.35 -37.57 11.62
N TRP A 408 -15.33 -37.63 10.72
CA TRP A 408 -15.14 -37.95 9.31
C TRP A 408 -15.94 -37.03 8.37
N GLY A 409 -16.41 -35.89 8.88
CA GLY A 409 -17.21 -34.93 8.12
C GLY A 409 -16.38 -33.76 7.64
N SER A 410 -16.45 -33.45 6.35
CA SER A 410 -16.10 -32.12 5.85
C SER A 410 -17.18 -31.12 6.29
N ALA A 411 -16.76 -29.89 6.54
CA ALA A 411 -17.62 -28.76 6.80
C ALA A 411 -17.32 -27.64 5.80
N SER A 412 -18.24 -26.68 5.68
CA SER A 412 -18.05 -25.48 4.87
C SER A 412 -18.42 -24.27 5.71
N THR A 413 -17.72 -23.17 5.51
CA THR A 413 -18.07 -21.88 6.11
C THR A 413 -17.76 -20.74 5.15
N SER A 414 -18.30 -19.57 5.44
CA SER A 414 -17.87 -18.34 4.79
C SER A 414 -17.72 -17.19 5.79
N ILE A 415 -16.90 -16.22 5.41
CA ILE A 415 -16.84 -14.90 6.04
C ILE A 415 -17.16 -13.85 4.99
N THR A 416 -17.86 -12.79 5.40
CA THR A 416 -18.11 -11.63 4.56
C THR A 416 -17.38 -10.43 5.12
N PHE A 417 -16.79 -9.62 4.26
CA PHE A 417 -16.03 -8.44 4.63
C PHE A 417 -16.15 -7.37 3.53
N PHE A 418 -15.71 -6.16 3.83
CA PHE A 418 -15.78 -5.03 2.91
C PHE A 418 -14.41 -4.36 2.82
N VAL A 419 -13.95 -4.10 1.59
CA VAL A 419 -12.67 -3.44 1.28
C VAL A 419 -12.95 -2.01 0.81
N THR A 420 -12.20 -1.03 1.33
CA THR A 420 -12.37 0.39 0.99
C THR A 420 -11.10 1.07 0.50
N ASP A 421 -9.93 0.46 0.74
CA ASP A 421 -8.60 1.01 0.45
C ASP A 421 -7.79 0.13 -0.52
N GLY A 422 -8.45 -0.82 -1.18
CA GLY A 422 -7.83 -1.79 -2.08
C GLY A 422 -6.93 -2.83 -1.40
N LYS A 423 -6.93 -2.92 -0.06
CA LYS A 423 -6.07 -3.86 0.69
C LYS A 423 -6.88 -4.97 1.35
N LEU A 424 -6.36 -6.20 1.24
CA LEU A 424 -6.94 -7.39 1.87
C LEU A 424 -5.83 -8.31 2.34
N GLU A 425 -5.82 -8.66 3.63
CA GLU A 425 -5.11 -9.86 4.10
C GLU A 425 -6.13 -10.96 4.41
N THR A 426 -5.90 -12.19 3.96
CA THR A 426 -6.77 -13.32 4.33
C THR A 426 -5.99 -14.63 4.45
N GLY A 427 -6.44 -15.48 5.37
CA GLY A 427 -5.78 -16.74 5.65
C GLY A 427 -6.40 -17.50 6.81
N VAL A 428 -5.62 -18.44 7.35
CA VAL A 428 -5.97 -19.19 8.55
C VAL A 428 -4.92 -18.97 9.64
N GLU A 429 -5.41 -18.72 10.84
CA GLU A 429 -4.60 -18.54 12.04
C GLU A 429 -4.97 -19.60 13.08
N MET A 430 -3.96 -20.21 13.69
CA MET A 430 -4.09 -21.14 14.80
C MET A 430 -3.44 -20.53 16.03
N LEU A 431 -4.25 -20.19 17.04
CA LEU A 431 -3.81 -19.62 18.32
C LEU A 431 -4.42 -20.43 19.47
N ASN A 432 -3.56 -21.03 20.31
CA ASN A 432 -3.95 -21.98 21.35
C ASN A 432 -4.92 -23.04 20.83
N SER A 433 -4.62 -23.59 19.66
CA SER A 433 -5.52 -24.51 18.98
C SER A 433 -5.66 -25.84 19.72
N THR A 434 -6.90 -26.31 19.81
CA THR A 434 -7.24 -27.63 20.36
C THR A 434 -7.38 -28.71 19.27
N ALA A 435 -7.12 -28.35 18.00
CA ALA A 435 -7.14 -29.31 16.90
C ALA A 435 -5.79 -30.00 16.74
N ASN A 436 -5.83 -31.22 16.20
CA ASN A 436 -4.63 -31.98 15.77
C ASN A 436 -4.74 -32.47 14.32
N TRP A 437 -5.88 -32.23 13.65
CA TRP A 437 -6.03 -32.47 12.22
C TRP A 437 -6.80 -31.34 11.54
N PHE A 438 -6.18 -30.76 10.52
CA PHE A 438 -6.70 -29.67 9.71
C PHE A 438 -6.46 -29.92 8.23
N VAL A 439 -7.50 -29.70 7.41
CA VAL A 439 -7.47 -29.71 5.95
C VAL A 439 -8.36 -28.57 5.48
N LEU A 440 -7.93 -27.79 4.49
CA LEU A 440 -8.69 -26.69 3.91
C LEU A 440 -8.52 -26.67 2.39
N GLY A 441 -9.60 -26.41 1.68
CA GLY A 441 -9.63 -26.39 0.22
C GLY A 441 -10.91 -25.75 -0.30
N ASN A 442 -11.10 -25.80 -1.62
CA ASN A 442 -12.24 -25.18 -2.30
C ASN A 442 -12.44 -23.70 -1.93
N LEU A 443 -11.34 -22.93 -1.86
CA LEU A 443 -11.40 -21.49 -1.64
C LEU A 443 -12.20 -20.84 -2.77
N LYS A 444 -13.15 -20.00 -2.40
CA LYS A 444 -13.89 -19.18 -3.33
C LYS A 444 -14.03 -17.76 -2.80
N LEU A 445 -13.43 -16.80 -3.51
CA LEU A 445 -13.56 -15.38 -3.24
C LEU A 445 -14.58 -14.77 -4.20
N SER A 446 -15.75 -14.40 -3.68
CA SER A 446 -16.84 -13.82 -4.47
C SER A 446 -17.00 -12.33 -4.16
N TYR A 447 -17.02 -11.49 -5.19
CA TYR A 447 -17.21 -10.05 -5.09
C TYR A 447 -18.64 -9.64 -5.44
N TYR A 448 -19.28 -8.87 -4.57
CA TYR A 448 -20.69 -8.50 -4.64
C TYR A 448 -20.95 -7.03 -5.00
N GLY A 449 -19.89 -6.28 -5.30
CA GLY A 449 -19.98 -4.87 -5.66
C GLY A 449 -19.86 -3.91 -4.47
N LYS A 450 -19.64 -2.64 -4.81
CA LYS A 450 -19.51 -1.52 -3.87
C LYS A 450 -20.84 -1.04 -3.26
N ASP A 451 -21.96 -1.33 -3.92
CA ASP A 451 -23.29 -0.85 -3.52
C ASP A 451 -23.80 -1.44 -2.19
N ALA A 452 -23.17 -2.52 -1.70
CA ALA A 452 -23.50 -3.12 -0.41
C ALA A 452 -22.99 -2.32 0.81
N ILE A 453 -22.31 -1.18 0.60
CA ILE A 453 -21.73 -0.37 1.67
C ILE A 453 -22.77 0.08 2.71
N LYS A 454 -24.04 0.27 2.30
CA LYS A 454 -25.10 0.67 3.23
C LYS A 454 -25.34 -0.38 4.32
N ASP A 455 -25.34 -1.65 3.96
CA ASP A 455 -25.54 -2.75 4.92
C ASP A 455 -24.31 -2.88 5.83
N GLU A 456 -23.12 -2.69 5.27
CA GLU A 456 -21.87 -2.70 6.05
C GLU A 456 -21.80 -1.53 7.03
N LEU A 457 -22.16 -0.32 6.59
CA LEU A 457 -22.24 0.86 7.44
C LEU A 457 -23.22 0.63 8.61
N GLN A 458 -24.33 -0.06 8.38
CA GLN A 458 -25.24 -0.44 9.47
C GLN A 458 -24.59 -1.41 10.47
N VAL A 459 -23.80 -2.39 10.00
CA VAL A 459 -23.03 -3.29 10.88
C VAL A 459 -22.04 -2.51 11.72
N ILE A 460 -21.33 -1.54 11.13
CA ILE A 460 -20.36 -0.70 11.85
C ILE A 460 -21.08 0.23 12.84
N VAL A 461 -22.24 0.80 12.49
CA VAL A 461 -23.09 1.56 13.42
C VAL A 461 -23.53 0.71 14.61
N ASP A 462 -23.91 -0.54 14.37
CA ASP A 462 -24.32 -1.45 15.45
C ASP A 462 -23.14 -1.82 16.36
N LYS A 463 -21.93 -1.99 15.79
CA LYS A 463 -20.68 -2.14 16.56
C LYS A 463 -20.39 -0.89 17.38
N ALA A 464 -20.47 0.30 16.78
CA ALA A 464 -20.23 1.58 17.45
C ALA A 464 -21.14 1.77 18.67
N LYS A 465 -22.42 1.43 18.54
CA LYS A 465 -23.40 1.48 19.65
C LYS A 465 -23.15 0.45 20.74
N ALA A 466 -22.44 -0.64 20.42
CA ALA A 466 -22.07 -1.66 21.38
C ALA A 466 -20.80 -1.33 22.16
N VAL A 467 -20.01 -0.34 21.71
CA VAL A 467 -18.87 0.18 22.48
C VAL A 467 -19.39 0.70 23.82
N ASN A 468 -18.94 0.07 24.91
CA ASN A 468 -19.47 0.31 26.25
C ASN A 468 -19.01 1.67 26.82
N ASN A 469 -19.74 2.16 27.83
CA ASN A 469 -19.36 3.33 28.60
C ASN A 469 -18.08 3.06 29.40
N GLY A 470 -17.03 3.82 29.12
CA GLY A 470 -15.76 3.74 29.82
C GLY A 470 -14.63 4.56 29.20
N MET A 471 -14.94 5.72 28.63
CA MET A 471 -14.02 6.54 27.83
C MET A 471 -14.22 8.03 28.13
N ASN A 472 -13.40 8.92 27.62
CA ASN A 472 -13.56 10.36 27.80
C ASN A 472 -14.69 10.97 26.95
N GLN A 473 -15.23 12.11 27.42
CA GLN A 473 -16.39 12.76 26.79
C GLN A 473 -16.13 13.17 25.33
N THR A 474 -14.92 13.59 24.97
CA THR A 474 -14.57 13.95 23.59
C THR A 474 -14.69 12.77 22.64
N TYR A 475 -14.23 11.58 23.06
CA TYR A 475 -14.38 10.35 22.26
C TYR A 475 -15.84 9.90 22.18
N ARG A 476 -16.60 10.02 23.27
CA ARG A 476 -18.06 9.79 23.26
C ARG A 476 -18.77 10.72 22.29
N ASP A 477 -18.52 12.03 22.38
CA ASP A 477 -19.17 13.03 21.54
C ASP A 477 -18.81 12.84 20.06
N ARG A 478 -17.54 12.52 19.76
CA ARG A 478 -17.10 12.17 18.40
C ARG A 478 -17.84 10.91 17.92
N LEU A 479 -17.86 9.84 18.70
CA LEU A 479 -18.53 8.59 18.33
C LEU A 479 -20.03 8.80 18.10
N ASP A 480 -20.71 9.50 19.01
CA ASP A 480 -22.14 9.83 18.89
C ASP A 480 -22.44 10.68 17.65
N LYS A 481 -21.59 11.68 17.36
CA LYS A 481 -21.71 12.51 16.15
C LYS A 481 -21.59 11.66 14.88
N VAL A 482 -20.54 10.84 14.78
CA VAL A 482 -20.29 10.03 13.57
C VAL A 482 -21.37 8.94 13.41
N ILE A 483 -21.85 8.35 14.51
CA ILE A 483 -23.01 7.44 14.51
C ILE A 483 -24.24 8.16 13.92
N ALA A 484 -24.56 9.36 14.40
CA ALA A 484 -25.74 10.10 13.93
C ALA A 484 -25.65 10.46 12.44
N GLU A 485 -24.45 10.81 11.96
CA GLU A 485 -24.19 11.08 10.55
C GLU A 485 -24.31 9.81 9.70
N ALA A 486 -23.76 8.69 10.16
CA ALA A 486 -23.89 7.39 9.51
C ALA A 486 -25.36 6.93 9.43
N GLU A 487 -26.11 7.04 10.53
CA GLU A 487 -27.55 6.75 10.56
C GLU A 487 -28.35 7.64 9.59
N ASN A 488 -27.95 8.90 9.43
CA ASN A 488 -28.55 9.81 8.47
C ASN A 488 -28.31 9.35 7.02
N TYR A 489 -27.09 8.92 6.67
CA TYR A 489 -26.81 8.33 5.35
C TYR A 489 -27.62 7.03 5.11
N ILE A 490 -27.75 6.17 6.13
CA ILE A 490 -28.56 4.95 6.05
C ILE A 490 -30.04 5.28 5.84
N ALA A 491 -30.58 6.26 6.56
CA ALA A 491 -32.01 6.60 6.52
C ALA A 491 -32.41 7.40 5.27
N ASN A 492 -31.62 8.40 4.90
CA ASN A 492 -31.96 9.38 3.87
C ASN A 492 -31.25 9.15 2.53
N GLY A 493 -30.26 8.24 2.50
CA GLY A 493 -29.48 7.88 1.32
C GLY A 493 -28.22 8.76 1.16
N GLY A 494 -27.08 8.11 0.96
CA GLY A 494 -25.82 8.71 0.49
C GLY A 494 -25.39 8.10 -0.84
N ASN A 495 -24.39 8.71 -1.49
CA ASN A 495 -23.68 8.02 -2.56
C ASN A 495 -22.70 6.99 -1.95
N VAL A 496 -22.19 6.06 -2.76
CA VAL A 496 -21.29 4.99 -2.27
C VAL A 496 -20.02 5.56 -1.64
N ALA A 497 -19.40 6.57 -2.26
CA ALA A 497 -18.17 7.18 -1.74
C ALA A 497 -18.40 7.82 -0.35
N ASP A 498 -19.46 8.60 -0.19
CA ASP A 498 -19.80 9.23 1.10
C ASP A 498 -20.02 8.19 2.20
N MET A 499 -20.72 7.09 1.89
CA MET A 499 -20.99 6.01 2.84
C MET A 499 -19.72 5.23 3.18
N THR A 500 -18.83 5.03 2.20
CA THR A 500 -17.51 4.40 2.41
C THR A 500 -16.65 5.25 3.33
N SER A 501 -16.47 6.53 3.02
CA SER A 501 -15.70 7.44 3.88
C SER A 501 -16.30 7.54 5.28
N LYS A 502 -17.63 7.50 5.40
CA LYS A 502 -18.28 7.49 6.72
C LYS A 502 -18.07 6.18 7.48
N ALA A 503 -17.99 5.04 6.79
CA ALA A 503 -17.67 3.75 7.41
C ALA A 503 -16.25 3.74 7.98
N GLU A 504 -15.28 4.30 7.23
CA GLU A 504 -13.89 4.46 7.66
C GLU A 504 -13.80 5.38 8.89
N GLU A 505 -14.39 6.58 8.81
CA GLU A 505 -14.38 7.55 9.92
C GLU A 505 -15.04 6.97 11.19
N LEU A 506 -16.11 6.19 11.04
CA LEU A 506 -16.77 5.55 12.17
C LEU A 506 -15.91 4.43 12.76
N ASN A 507 -15.22 3.65 11.93
CA ASN A 507 -14.30 2.62 12.40
C ASN A 507 -13.11 3.22 13.17
N GLU A 508 -12.54 4.32 12.67
CA GLU A 508 -11.50 5.08 13.38
C GLU A 508 -12.00 5.62 14.72
N ALA A 509 -13.22 6.17 14.76
CA ALA A 509 -13.81 6.68 15.99
C ALA A 509 -14.04 5.56 17.03
N ILE A 510 -14.43 4.35 16.59
CA ILE A 510 -14.54 3.16 17.45
C ILE A 510 -13.19 2.81 18.04
N LEU A 511 -12.14 2.68 17.21
CA LEU A 511 -10.81 2.28 17.66
C LEU A 511 -10.23 3.27 18.69
N ALA A 512 -10.34 4.57 18.41
CA ALA A 512 -9.89 5.62 19.32
C ALA A 512 -10.64 5.59 20.66
N ALA A 513 -11.95 5.34 20.65
CA ALA A 513 -12.76 5.19 21.85
C ALA A 513 -12.37 3.95 22.67
N GLU A 514 -12.13 2.81 22.02
CA GLU A 514 -11.69 1.58 22.69
C GLU A 514 -10.29 1.71 23.29
N GLU A 515 -9.36 2.37 22.58
CA GLU A 515 -8.01 2.65 23.07
C GLU A 515 -8.04 3.53 24.31
N ASN A 516 -8.84 4.61 24.29
CA ASN A 516 -9.02 5.45 25.46
C ASN A 516 -9.56 4.66 26.66
N GLY A 517 -10.55 3.79 26.44
CA GLY A 517 -11.06 2.92 27.51
C GLY A 517 -10.02 1.94 28.06
N LYS A 518 -9.14 1.39 27.21
CA LYS A 518 -8.01 0.56 27.66
C LYS A 518 -6.99 1.35 28.49
N ALA A 519 -6.74 2.61 28.14
CA ALA A 519 -5.79 3.47 28.85
C ALA A 519 -6.19 3.67 30.33
N TYR A 520 -7.49 3.82 30.63
CA TYR A 520 -7.98 3.86 32.02
C TYR A 520 -7.68 2.58 32.79
N GLY A 521 -7.87 1.42 32.15
CA GLY A 521 -7.52 0.13 32.76
C GLY A 521 -6.01 -0.04 32.99
N THR A 522 -5.17 0.61 32.19
CA THR A 522 -3.72 0.69 32.43
C THR A 522 -3.42 1.61 33.60
N LEU A 523 -4.01 2.80 33.66
CA LEU A 523 -3.84 3.72 34.80
C LEU A 523 -4.21 3.05 36.14
N GLN A 524 -5.32 2.33 36.19
CA GLN A 524 -5.71 1.60 37.40
C GLN A 524 -4.60 0.63 37.86
N ARG A 525 -4.06 -0.18 36.93
CA ARG A 525 -3.00 -1.13 37.25
C ARG A 525 -1.72 -0.44 37.71
N THR A 526 -1.33 0.66 37.05
CA THR A 526 -0.17 1.46 37.45
C THR A 526 -0.34 2.03 38.86
N TYR A 527 -1.54 2.54 39.18
CA TYR A 527 -1.87 3.04 40.52
C TYR A 527 -1.78 1.94 41.59
N GLU A 528 -2.31 0.74 41.30
CA GLU A 528 -2.22 -0.42 42.20
C GLU A 528 -0.77 -0.86 42.46
N VAL A 529 0.09 -0.81 41.43
CA VAL A 529 1.53 -1.07 41.57
C VAL A 529 2.20 -0.01 42.44
N ALA A 530 1.92 1.27 42.17
CA ALA A 530 2.45 2.39 42.94
C ALA A 530 2.09 2.30 44.44
N ASP A 531 0.82 1.98 44.74
CA ASP A 531 0.33 1.76 46.11
C ASP A 531 1.06 0.60 46.78
N SER A 532 1.26 -0.52 46.06
CA SER A 532 2.00 -1.67 46.57
C SER A 532 3.46 -1.34 46.90
N ILE A 533 4.11 -0.49 46.09
CA ILE A 533 5.49 -0.05 46.34
C ILE A 533 5.55 0.84 47.58
N LEU A 534 4.66 1.84 47.70
CA LEU A 534 4.59 2.68 48.91
C LEU A 534 4.35 1.86 50.18
N ASN A 535 3.46 0.87 50.13
CA ASN A 535 3.22 -0.04 51.24
C ASN A 535 4.46 -0.89 51.59
N THR A 536 5.28 -1.25 50.60
CA THR A 536 6.55 -1.98 50.83
C THR A 536 7.62 -1.10 51.47
N LEU A 537 7.58 0.21 51.20
CA LEU A 537 8.50 1.22 51.73
C LEU A 537 7.98 1.87 53.04
N GLU A 538 6.91 1.32 53.64
CA GLU A 538 6.29 1.87 54.86
C GLU A 538 7.32 2.06 55.98
N GLY A 539 7.52 3.32 56.38
CA GLY A 539 8.44 3.73 57.46
C GLY A 539 9.75 4.35 56.99
N GLU A 540 10.07 4.26 55.70
CA GLU A 540 11.15 5.02 55.07
C GLU A 540 10.63 6.39 54.59
N VAL A 541 11.46 7.44 54.69
CA VAL A 541 11.07 8.80 54.29
C VAL A 541 12.23 9.48 53.57
N ASN A 542 12.03 9.80 52.30
CA ASN A 542 12.87 10.65 51.47
C ASN A 542 12.02 11.38 50.42
N ASP A 543 12.65 12.27 49.65
CA ASP A 543 11.95 13.14 48.71
C ASP A 543 11.25 12.37 47.58
N ASP A 544 11.82 11.25 47.09
CA ASP A 544 11.21 10.42 46.03
C ASP A 544 9.94 9.68 46.50
N ILE A 545 9.99 9.10 47.71
CA ILE A 545 8.83 8.43 48.34
C ILE A 545 7.72 9.45 48.60
N MET A 546 8.09 10.65 49.07
CA MET A 546 7.15 11.75 49.28
C MET A 546 6.55 12.23 47.96
N ALA A 547 7.35 12.39 46.90
CA ALA A 547 6.87 12.81 45.58
C ALA A 547 5.85 11.83 44.99
N LEU A 548 6.10 10.51 45.10
CA LEU A 548 5.12 9.49 44.71
C LEU A 548 3.84 9.58 45.55
N SER A 549 3.98 9.67 46.88
CA SER A 549 2.84 9.77 47.79
C SER A 549 2.00 11.02 47.54
N ASP A 550 2.63 12.16 47.31
CA ASP A 550 1.96 13.44 47.04
C ASP A 550 1.25 13.38 45.69
N TYR A 551 1.92 12.86 44.64
CA TYR A 551 1.30 12.70 43.32
C TYR A 551 0.12 11.73 43.35
N MET A 552 0.24 10.61 44.08
CA MET A 552 -0.89 9.68 44.26
C MET A 552 -2.04 10.29 45.06
N ALA A 553 -1.77 11.23 45.98
CA ALA A 553 -2.80 11.96 46.71
C ALA A 553 -3.52 13.02 45.86
N GLU A 554 -2.87 13.53 44.80
CA GLU A 554 -3.50 14.38 43.78
C GLU A 554 -4.43 13.59 42.85
N ILE A 555 -4.20 12.27 42.72
CA ILE A 555 -4.94 11.40 41.82
C ILE A 555 -6.09 10.72 42.58
N ASP A 556 -7.30 11.26 42.37
CA ASP A 556 -8.53 10.60 42.81
C ASP A 556 -8.92 9.50 41.82
N ILE A 557 -8.26 8.35 41.95
CA ILE A 557 -8.45 7.20 41.05
C ILE A 557 -9.90 6.70 41.02
N GLU A 558 -10.63 6.79 42.13
CA GLU A 558 -12.04 6.41 42.20
C GLU A 558 -12.89 7.32 41.31
N THR A 559 -12.71 8.64 41.42
CA THR A 559 -13.44 9.60 40.58
C THR A 559 -13.04 9.50 39.11
N ILE A 560 -11.75 9.36 38.81
CA ILE A 560 -11.24 9.26 37.43
C ILE A 560 -11.84 8.04 36.70
N LEU A 561 -11.92 6.88 37.37
CA LEU A 561 -12.49 5.66 36.79
C LEU A 561 -14.03 5.65 36.74
N ILE A 562 -14.70 6.64 37.36
CA ILE A 562 -16.16 6.83 37.27
C ILE A 562 -16.53 7.87 36.21
N GLU A 563 -15.82 8.99 36.16
CA GLU A 563 -16.16 10.15 35.31
C GLU A 563 -15.45 10.13 33.95
N TYR A 564 -14.32 9.42 33.84
CA TYR A 564 -13.48 9.37 32.65
C TYR A 564 -13.10 10.76 32.09
N PRO A 565 -12.41 11.61 32.86
CA PRO A 565 -12.20 13.02 32.50
C PRO A 565 -11.07 13.26 31.49
N TYR A 566 -10.17 12.30 31.25
CA TYR A 566 -8.91 12.46 30.51
C TYR A 566 -8.87 11.78 29.14
N THR A 567 -8.22 12.43 28.17
CA THR A 567 -7.92 11.83 26.86
C THR A 567 -6.84 10.75 26.93
N THR A 568 -6.60 10.04 25.83
CA THR A 568 -5.56 9.01 25.78
C THR A 568 -4.18 9.61 26.01
N GLU A 569 -3.89 10.78 25.43
CA GLU A 569 -2.61 11.49 25.63
C GLU A 569 -2.44 11.90 27.10
N GLU A 570 -3.45 12.54 27.69
CA GLU A 570 -3.42 12.96 29.10
C GLU A 570 -3.23 11.76 30.06
N LEU A 571 -3.89 10.63 29.79
CA LEU A 571 -3.66 9.39 30.56
C LEU A 571 -2.25 8.86 30.38
N GLY A 572 -1.69 8.94 29.17
CA GLY A 572 -0.31 8.54 28.89
C GLY A 572 0.70 9.33 29.72
N GLU A 573 0.50 10.64 29.88
CA GLU A 573 1.32 11.50 30.74
C GLU A 573 1.19 11.12 32.21
N ILE A 574 -0.03 10.90 32.71
CA ILE A 574 -0.28 10.50 34.10
C ILE A 574 0.39 9.15 34.39
N ILE A 575 0.18 8.16 33.51
CA ILE A 575 0.75 6.81 33.65
C ILE A 575 2.28 6.88 33.66
N SER A 576 2.87 7.59 32.71
CA SER A 576 4.34 7.69 32.59
C SER A 576 4.96 8.38 33.80
N LYS A 577 4.34 9.46 34.28
CA LYS A 577 4.80 10.17 35.49
C LYS A 577 4.67 9.30 36.74
N MET A 578 3.55 8.59 36.91
CA MET A 578 3.34 7.70 38.04
C MET A 578 4.32 6.53 38.04
N ASP A 579 4.55 5.91 36.88
CA ASP A 579 5.49 4.81 36.71
C ASP A 579 6.93 5.25 37.02
N LEU A 580 7.34 6.42 36.53
CA LEU A 580 8.64 7.01 36.86
C LEU A 580 8.80 7.27 38.36
N LEU A 581 7.82 7.93 39.00
CA LEU A 581 7.85 8.18 40.44
C LEU A 581 7.84 6.88 41.26
N THR A 582 7.13 5.85 40.78
CA THR A 582 7.09 4.52 41.39
C THR A 582 8.48 3.88 41.37
N GLN A 583 9.14 3.90 40.21
CA GLN A 583 10.51 3.39 40.07
C GLN A 583 11.50 4.22 40.89
N SER A 584 11.38 5.55 40.89
CA SER A 584 12.22 6.44 41.72
C SER A 584 12.08 6.10 43.21
N ALA A 585 10.85 5.98 43.72
CA ALA A 585 10.62 5.60 45.11
C ALA A 585 11.21 4.21 45.42
N GLN A 586 11.02 3.23 44.53
CA GLN A 586 11.59 1.89 44.67
C GLN A 586 13.13 1.88 44.72
N HIS A 587 13.78 2.74 43.93
CA HIS A 587 15.23 2.83 43.84
C HIS A 587 15.85 3.85 44.82
N SER A 588 15.04 4.65 45.50
CA SER A 588 15.48 5.76 46.38
C SER A 588 16.36 5.33 47.56
N LEU A 589 16.37 4.04 47.91
CA LEU A 589 17.20 3.48 49.00
C LEU A 589 18.60 3.03 48.54
N ILE A 590 18.94 3.19 47.26
CA ILE A 590 20.27 2.88 46.73
C ILE A 590 21.28 3.90 47.28
N THR A 591 22.30 3.40 47.98
CA THR A 591 23.38 4.23 48.57
C THR A 591 24.68 4.10 47.80
N GLU A 592 25.63 5.02 48.03
CA GLU A 592 26.97 4.97 47.46
C GLU A 592 27.63 3.58 47.54
N GLY A 593 28.16 3.09 46.42
CA GLY A 593 28.82 1.80 46.30
C GLY A 593 27.88 0.60 46.13
N THR A 594 26.57 0.81 46.01
CA THR A 594 25.60 -0.27 45.78
C THR A 594 25.76 -0.87 44.39
N ASP A 595 25.87 -2.20 44.33
CA ASP A 595 25.75 -2.97 43.10
C ASP A 595 24.27 -3.07 42.71
N VAL A 596 23.95 -2.48 41.55
CA VAL A 596 22.60 -2.36 41.00
C VAL A 596 22.41 -3.24 39.75
N THR A 597 23.33 -4.19 39.52
CA THR A 597 23.30 -5.12 38.38
C THR A 597 22.00 -5.92 38.29
N ASN A 598 21.32 -6.17 39.42
CA ASN A 598 20.07 -6.92 39.45
C ASN A 598 18.90 -6.21 38.73
N PHE A 599 19.02 -4.92 38.41
CA PHE A 599 18.03 -4.21 37.59
C PHE A 599 18.27 -4.40 36.09
N ILE A 600 19.44 -4.91 35.69
CA ILE A 600 19.71 -5.28 34.31
C ILE A 600 18.99 -6.60 34.03
N THR A 601 18.13 -6.62 33.02
CA THR A 601 17.52 -7.87 32.56
C THR A 601 18.54 -8.64 31.74
N ASN A 602 18.73 -9.93 32.04
CA ASN A 602 19.60 -10.82 31.27
C ASN A 602 21.03 -10.23 31.00
N PRO A 603 21.79 -9.84 32.04
CA PRO A 603 23.11 -9.18 31.90
C PRO A 603 24.22 -10.06 31.32
N SER A 604 23.96 -11.35 31.15
CA SER A 604 24.90 -12.34 30.60
C SER A 604 24.47 -12.89 29.23
N PHE A 605 23.31 -12.49 28.70
CA PHE A 605 22.74 -13.07 27.47
C PHE A 605 22.46 -14.58 27.55
N ALA A 606 22.33 -15.15 28.75
CA ALA A 606 21.95 -16.55 28.95
C ALA A 606 20.52 -16.86 28.42
N GLU A 607 19.66 -15.84 28.37
CA GLU A 607 18.30 -15.91 27.80
C GLU A 607 18.24 -15.24 26.42
N SER A 608 19.25 -15.45 25.57
CA SER A 608 19.37 -14.78 24.27
C SER A 608 19.43 -13.25 24.46
N VAL A 609 18.78 -12.46 23.60
CA VAL A 609 18.67 -10.98 23.71
C VAL A 609 17.44 -10.52 24.50
N ASN A 610 16.78 -11.41 25.25
CA ASN A 610 15.58 -11.05 26.02
C ASN A 610 15.86 -9.86 26.95
N GLY A 611 14.99 -8.84 26.92
CA GLY A 611 15.12 -7.61 27.69
C GLY A 611 16.04 -6.54 27.10
N TRP A 612 16.69 -6.79 25.97
CA TRP A 612 17.55 -5.82 25.28
C TRP A 612 16.88 -5.26 24.01
N ILE A 613 17.03 -3.96 23.78
CA ILE A 613 16.62 -3.31 22.54
C ILE A 613 17.76 -3.47 21.53
N VAL A 614 17.45 -4.01 20.36
CA VAL A 614 18.39 -4.19 19.25
C VAL A 614 18.05 -3.15 18.18
N ASP A 615 18.97 -2.23 17.93
CA ASP A 615 18.81 -1.13 17.00
C ASP A 615 19.86 -1.21 15.89
N GLU A 616 19.40 -1.16 14.64
CA GLU A 616 20.18 -1.30 13.39
C GLU A 616 20.99 -2.61 13.20
N PHE A 617 21.17 -3.43 14.24
CA PHE A 617 21.76 -4.76 14.11
C PHE A 617 20.78 -5.81 13.57
N ASP A 618 21.30 -6.76 12.80
CA ASP A 618 20.59 -8.00 12.46
C ASP A 618 20.81 -9.04 13.57
N ALA A 619 19.79 -9.22 14.43
CA ALA A 619 19.82 -10.08 15.60
C ALA A 619 20.02 -11.57 15.27
N GLU A 620 19.64 -12.03 14.07
CA GLU A 620 19.82 -13.44 13.66
C GLU A 620 21.30 -13.82 13.49
N LYS A 621 22.16 -12.81 13.34
CA LYS A 621 23.61 -12.98 13.18
C LYS A 621 24.38 -12.84 14.49
N PHE A 622 23.71 -12.72 15.63
CA PHE A 622 24.37 -12.75 16.93
C PHE A 622 24.77 -14.18 17.32
N GLY A 623 25.97 -14.34 17.88
CA GLY A 623 26.37 -15.56 18.56
C GLY A 623 26.00 -15.48 20.03
N LEU A 624 25.24 -16.46 20.54
CA LEU A 624 24.72 -16.47 21.90
C LEU A 624 25.09 -17.75 22.67
N ASN A 625 26.17 -18.42 22.26
CA ASN A 625 26.60 -19.65 22.93
C ASN A 625 27.49 -19.34 24.14
N ASN A 626 27.41 -20.19 25.17
CA ASN A 626 28.19 -20.09 26.42
C ASN A 626 27.85 -18.86 27.28
N ASP A 627 26.59 -18.42 27.26
CA ASP A 627 26.08 -17.30 28.06
C ASP A 627 26.95 -16.04 27.87
N LEU A 628 27.17 -15.67 26.60
CA LEU A 628 27.82 -14.43 26.18
C LEU A 628 27.27 -14.00 24.82
N LEU A 629 27.40 -12.71 24.52
CA LEU A 629 27.07 -12.16 23.20
C LEU A 629 28.32 -12.09 22.34
N THR A 630 28.22 -12.52 21.08
CA THR A 630 29.17 -12.18 20.03
C THR A 630 28.51 -11.48 18.86
N ILE A 631 29.22 -10.45 18.37
CA ILE A 631 28.82 -9.69 17.20
C ILE A 631 29.86 -9.96 16.12
N GLY A 632 29.41 -10.61 15.04
CA GLY A 632 30.23 -10.98 13.88
C GLY A 632 30.52 -9.80 12.96
N GLY A 633 31.26 -10.07 11.89
CA GLY A 633 31.69 -9.03 10.96
C GLY A 633 30.54 -8.44 10.13
N GLY A 634 30.63 -7.15 9.84
CA GLY A 634 29.71 -6.40 8.97
C GLY A 634 28.48 -5.77 9.66
N GLN A 635 28.43 -5.76 10.99
CA GLN A 635 27.30 -5.25 11.80
C GLN A 635 27.61 -3.87 12.40
N THR A 636 26.75 -2.87 12.14
CA THR A 636 26.76 -1.53 12.74
C THR A 636 25.42 -1.33 13.45
N GLY A 637 25.40 -0.66 14.60
CA GLY A 637 24.19 -0.48 15.39
C GLY A 637 24.45 -0.51 16.90
N GLU A 638 23.36 -0.65 17.66
CA GLU A 638 23.34 -0.63 19.11
C GLU A 638 22.54 -1.80 19.69
N ILE A 639 22.96 -2.29 20.86
CA ILE A 639 22.14 -3.15 21.70
C ILE A 639 22.18 -2.64 23.13
N TYR A 640 21.03 -2.28 23.69
CA TYR A 640 20.98 -1.50 24.93
C TYR A 640 19.74 -1.77 25.80
N GLN A 641 19.83 -1.31 27.06
CA GLN A 641 18.73 -1.25 28.01
C GLN A 641 18.61 0.17 28.57
N THR A 642 17.39 0.54 28.98
CA THR A 642 17.12 1.79 29.71
C THR A 642 16.44 1.46 31.03
N LEU A 643 17.00 1.95 32.12
CA LEU A 643 16.44 1.90 33.47
C LEU A 643 15.90 3.29 33.84
N LEU A 644 14.73 3.32 34.45
CA LEU A 644 14.07 4.55 34.89
C LEU A 644 14.06 4.65 36.43
N GLY A 645 13.84 5.86 36.94
CA GLY A 645 13.80 6.15 38.37
C GLY A 645 15.10 5.83 39.10
N MET A 646 16.26 5.82 38.44
CA MET A 646 17.54 5.58 39.11
C MET A 646 17.96 6.82 39.91
N PRO A 647 18.59 6.71 41.11
CA PRO A 647 19.09 7.88 41.83
C PRO A 647 20.05 8.72 40.98
N ASN A 648 19.94 10.05 41.04
CA ASN A 648 20.89 10.93 40.35
C ASN A 648 22.30 10.77 40.94
N GLY A 649 23.30 10.79 40.07
CA GLY A 649 24.70 10.59 40.47
C GLY A 649 25.53 9.90 39.40
N VAL A 650 26.76 9.53 39.78
CA VAL A 650 27.67 8.82 38.90
C VAL A 650 27.38 7.33 38.98
N TYR A 651 27.26 6.69 37.83
CA TYR A 651 27.20 5.24 37.72
C TYR A 651 28.45 4.75 36.99
N GLU A 652 28.88 3.54 37.32
CA GLU A 652 29.92 2.83 36.60
C GLU A 652 29.32 1.56 36.00
N LEU A 653 29.35 1.48 34.66
CA LEU A 653 29.12 0.24 33.95
C LEU A 653 30.46 -0.47 33.79
N SER A 654 30.52 -1.75 34.15
CA SER A 654 31.64 -2.61 33.80
C SER A 654 31.20 -3.81 32.99
N VAL A 655 31.96 -4.13 31.95
CA VAL A 655 31.69 -5.22 31.02
C VAL A 655 33.00 -5.95 30.71
N GLN A 656 32.94 -7.28 30.70
CA GLN A 656 34.01 -8.10 30.15
C GLN A 656 33.83 -8.17 28.64
N ALA A 657 34.70 -7.47 27.91
CA ALA A 657 34.55 -7.37 26.45
C ALA A 657 35.87 -7.18 25.72
N PHE A 658 35.97 -7.80 24.55
CA PHE A 658 37.04 -7.50 23.60
C PHE A 658 36.55 -7.56 22.15
N GLN A 659 37.28 -6.88 21.27
CA GLN A 659 37.16 -7.08 19.82
C GLN A 659 38.44 -7.69 19.26
N ARG A 660 38.28 -8.73 18.46
CA ARG A 660 39.31 -9.16 17.52
C ARG A 660 39.15 -8.33 16.25
N ALA A 661 40.20 -7.60 15.88
CA ALA A 661 40.13 -6.63 14.78
C ALA A 661 40.45 -7.21 13.39
N ASP A 662 40.91 -8.46 13.31
CA ASP A 662 41.26 -9.15 12.05
C ASP A 662 41.20 -10.68 12.25
N TRP A 663 40.85 -11.44 11.21
CA TRP A 663 40.88 -12.91 11.20
C TRP A 663 42.27 -13.49 10.90
N ASP A 664 43.18 -12.70 10.29
CA ASP A 664 44.59 -13.08 10.09
C ASP A 664 45.37 -12.95 11.41
N PHE A 665 45.29 -14.01 12.19
CA PHE A 665 46.01 -14.13 13.45
C PHE A 665 47.54 -14.02 13.31
N GLU A 666 48.13 -14.49 12.20
CA GLU A 666 49.58 -14.40 12.01
C GLU A 666 50.02 -12.96 11.79
N LYS A 667 49.21 -12.18 11.07
CA LYS A 667 49.41 -10.73 10.90
C LYS A 667 49.31 -10.00 12.24
N MET A 668 48.26 -10.27 13.02
CA MET A 668 48.11 -9.66 14.35
C MET A 668 49.26 -10.04 15.30
N ASP A 669 49.62 -11.32 15.38
CA ASP A 669 50.75 -11.83 16.19
C ASP A 669 52.08 -11.18 15.78
N SER A 670 52.31 -11.04 14.47
CA SER A 670 53.51 -10.38 13.93
C SER A 670 53.58 -8.92 14.35
N LEU A 671 52.49 -8.16 14.17
CA LEU A 671 52.42 -6.76 14.55
C LEU A 671 52.60 -6.57 16.06
N TRP A 672 52.00 -7.46 16.86
CA TRP A 672 52.18 -7.45 18.31
C TRP A 672 53.64 -7.70 18.71
N SER A 673 54.28 -8.72 18.12
CA SER A 673 55.67 -9.12 18.43
C SER A 673 56.73 -8.05 18.13
N ILE A 674 56.47 -7.14 17.18
CA ILE A 674 57.38 -6.04 16.81
C ILE A 674 57.05 -4.72 17.53
N GLY A 675 56.17 -4.74 18.53
CA GLY A 675 55.78 -3.55 19.30
C GLY A 675 54.85 -2.60 18.55
N LYS A 676 54.05 -3.10 17.59
CA LYS A 676 53.03 -2.34 16.85
C LYS A 676 51.61 -2.61 17.36
N GLY A 677 51.46 -3.03 18.62
CA GLY A 677 50.17 -3.31 19.24
C GLY A 677 49.18 -2.14 19.22
N ASP A 678 49.66 -0.90 19.39
CA ASP A 678 48.81 0.30 19.35
C ASP A 678 48.03 0.45 18.03
N SER A 679 48.62 0.01 16.92
CA SER A 679 47.96 0.03 15.60
C SER A 679 46.80 -0.97 15.50
N LEU A 680 46.83 -2.05 16.27
CA LEU A 680 45.74 -3.04 16.36
C LEU A 680 44.65 -2.58 17.33
N ILE A 681 45.04 -1.87 18.39
CA ILE A 681 44.08 -1.29 19.34
C ILE A 681 43.28 -0.17 18.66
N SER A 682 43.94 0.66 17.82
CA SER A 682 43.25 1.74 17.10
C SER A 682 42.17 1.28 16.12
N THR A 683 42.24 0.02 15.65
CA THR A 683 41.26 -0.56 14.71
C THR A 683 40.02 -1.12 15.38
N VAL A 684 39.95 -1.15 16.72
CA VAL A 684 38.70 -1.50 17.41
C VAL A 684 37.68 -0.38 17.19
N SER A 685 36.47 -0.75 16.76
CA SER A 685 35.33 0.17 16.61
C SER A 685 34.09 -0.30 17.35
N SER A 686 34.26 -1.11 18.37
CA SER A 686 33.21 -1.47 19.31
C SER A 686 33.41 -0.76 20.65
N TYR A 687 32.31 -0.31 21.22
CA TYR A 687 32.25 0.52 22.41
C TYR A 687 31.20 -0.02 23.37
N ILE A 688 31.47 0.12 24.66
CA ILE A 688 30.41 0.13 25.68
C ILE A 688 30.05 1.58 25.97
N PHE A 689 28.77 1.83 26.25
CA PHE A 689 28.31 3.16 26.60
C PHE A 689 27.37 3.10 27.81
N LEU A 690 27.31 4.24 28.51
CA LEU A 690 26.44 4.51 29.64
C LEU A 690 26.08 5.99 29.53
N ASN A 691 24.82 6.32 29.22
CA ASN A 691 24.38 7.67 28.88
C ASN A 691 25.34 8.35 27.89
N ASP A 692 25.93 9.48 28.27
CA ASP A 692 26.90 10.26 27.50
C ASP A 692 28.34 9.73 27.60
N GLY A 693 28.61 8.81 28.53
CA GLY A 693 29.89 8.14 28.67
C GLY A 693 30.06 7.03 27.65
N GLU A 694 31.20 7.00 26.98
CA GLU A 694 31.55 5.94 26.04
C GLU A 694 33.00 5.46 26.23
N GLN A 695 33.20 4.14 26.18
CA GLN A 695 34.53 3.53 26.23
C GLN A 695 34.70 2.50 25.10
N LYS A 696 35.74 2.70 24.30
CA LYS A 696 36.24 1.69 23.36
C LYS A 696 36.66 0.43 24.11
N ILE A 697 36.16 -0.72 23.67
CA ILE A 697 36.53 -2.00 24.30
C ILE A 697 37.95 -2.42 23.96
N LYS A 698 38.51 -3.33 24.76
CA LYS A 698 39.86 -3.85 24.55
C LYS A 698 40.00 -4.66 23.26
N HIS A 699 41.19 -4.66 22.67
CA HIS A 699 41.59 -5.62 21.65
C HIS A 699 41.88 -6.99 22.29
N SER A 700 41.60 -8.08 21.57
CA SER A 700 41.86 -9.48 22.00
C SER A 700 43.29 -9.81 22.46
N PHE A 701 44.27 -8.93 22.19
CA PHE A 701 45.67 -9.08 22.62
C PHE A 701 46.03 -8.28 23.89
N GLN A 702 45.20 -7.34 24.35
CA GLN A 702 45.57 -6.43 25.43
C GLN A 702 45.71 -7.13 26.79
N ASP A 703 44.80 -8.04 27.11
CA ASP A 703 44.84 -8.84 28.36
C ASP A 703 45.28 -10.30 28.10
N ALA A 704 45.81 -10.56 26.91
CA ALA A 704 46.30 -11.86 26.49
C ALA A 704 47.62 -12.21 27.21
N PHE A 705 47.82 -13.50 27.53
CA PHE A 705 48.77 -13.92 28.56
C PHE A 705 49.96 -14.70 27.97
N THR A 706 51.16 -14.54 28.54
CA THR A 706 52.41 -15.17 28.05
C THR A 706 52.97 -16.25 28.98
N GLY A 707 52.20 -16.66 30.00
CA GLY A 707 52.59 -17.70 30.97
C GLY A 707 51.59 -18.86 31.08
N ASP A 708 51.77 -19.71 32.08
CA ASP A 708 51.09 -21.02 32.19
C ASP A 708 49.61 -20.96 32.65
N GLU A 709 48.99 -19.79 32.62
CA GLU A 709 47.59 -19.56 33.08
C GLU A 709 46.57 -20.27 32.17
N PHE A 710 46.91 -20.41 30.88
CA PHE A 710 46.09 -21.07 29.87
C PHE A 710 46.87 -22.19 29.16
N THR A 711 46.17 -23.20 28.66
CA THR A 711 46.75 -24.29 27.86
C THR A 711 46.38 -24.09 26.39
N GLU A 712 47.36 -24.23 25.50
CA GLU A 712 47.16 -24.09 24.06
C GLU A 712 46.12 -25.10 23.57
N SER A 713 45.12 -24.61 22.84
CA SER A 713 44.01 -25.41 22.35
C SER A 713 43.33 -24.73 21.14
N TRP A 714 42.25 -25.33 20.64
CA TRP A 714 41.43 -24.65 19.64
C TRP A 714 40.76 -23.39 20.20
N ASP A 715 40.40 -23.38 21.49
CA ASP A 715 39.73 -22.25 22.13
C ASP A 715 40.70 -21.14 22.53
N ILE A 716 41.96 -21.51 22.81
CA ILE A 716 43.04 -20.60 23.21
C ILE A 716 44.22 -20.73 22.23
N ARG A 717 44.37 -19.76 21.35
CA ARG A 717 45.40 -19.78 20.29
C ARG A 717 46.71 -19.22 20.83
N HIS A 718 47.83 -19.88 20.51
CA HIS A 718 49.17 -19.44 20.84
C HIS A 718 49.82 -18.68 19.67
N GLY A 719 50.26 -17.45 19.92
CA GLY A 719 51.04 -16.63 19.00
C GLY A 719 52.49 -17.08 18.94
N THR A 720 52.91 -17.67 17.82
CA THR A 720 54.26 -18.24 17.67
C THR A 720 55.39 -17.20 17.68
N LYS A 721 55.09 -15.92 17.37
CA LYS A 721 56.08 -14.84 17.34
C LYS A 721 56.10 -14.04 18.63
N SER A 722 54.92 -13.69 19.15
CA SER A 722 54.81 -12.91 20.39
C SER A 722 54.87 -13.76 21.66
N GLY A 723 54.57 -15.06 21.59
CA GLY A 723 54.38 -15.94 22.75
C GLY A 723 53.08 -15.70 23.51
N VAL A 724 52.18 -14.87 22.97
CA VAL A 724 50.91 -14.49 23.59
C VAL A 724 49.85 -15.56 23.33
N MET A 725 49.13 -15.97 24.37
CA MET A 725 47.95 -16.81 24.29
C MET A 725 46.72 -15.92 24.32
N MET A 726 45.80 -16.11 23.36
CA MET A 726 44.60 -15.27 23.19
C MET A 726 43.34 -16.12 22.94
N PRO A 727 42.14 -15.59 23.25
CA PRO A 727 40.87 -16.22 22.89
C PRO A 727 40.73 -16.43 21.37
N ASN A 728 40.21 -17.58 20.96
CA ASN A 728 39.94 -17.90 19.55
C ASN A 728 38.47 -18.20 19.26
N THR A 729 37.74 -18.74 20.24
CA THR A 729 36.33 -19.13 20.17
C THR A 729 35.53 -18.53 21.32
N GLU A 730 34.21 -18.63 21.28
CA GLU A 730 33.31 -18.22 22.38
C GLU A 730 33.68 -18.95 23.69
N SER A 731 34.00 -20.25 23.63
CA SER A 731 34.47 -21.01 24.80
C SER A 731 35.82 -20.49 25.33
N GLY A 732 36.71 -20.03 24.44
CA GLY A 732 37.95 -19.37 24.82
C GLY A 732 37.70 -18.01 25.48
N ALA A 733 36.80 -17.20 24.92
CA ALA A 733 36.39 -15.92 25.49
C ALA A 733 35.84 -16.11 26.91
N ARG A 734 34.94 -17.09 27.09
CA ARG A 734 34.38 -17.45 28.41
C ARG A 734 35.46 -17.79 29.44
N GLN A 735 36.48 -18.58 29.06
CA GLN A 735 37.59 -18.92 29.97
C GLN A 735 38.38 -17.68 30.44
N TYR A 736 38.55 -16.67 29.59
CA TYR A 736 39.18 -15.40 29.98
C TYR A 736 38.25 -14.57 30.86
N PHE A 737 36.96 -14.50 30.51
CA PHE A 737 35.97 -13.73 31.25
C PHE A 737 35.76 -14.27 32.67
N ASP A 738 35.69 -15.59 32.86
CA ASP A 738 35.60 -16.26 34.17
C ASP A 738 36.81 -15.98 35.09
N LYS A 739 37.95 -15.61 34.51
CA LYS A 739 39.17 -15.22 35.24
C LYS A 739 39.30 -13.71 35.46
N GLY A 740 38.35 -12.91 34.98
CA GLY A 740 38.34 -11.45 35.16
C GLY A 740 39.17 -10.65 34.14
N TYR A 741 39.59 -11.27 33.02
CA TYR A 741 40.31 -10.57 31.95
C TYR A 741 39.38 -9.86 30.96
N PHE A 742 39.88 -8.82 30.30
CA PHE A 742 39.16 -7.96 29.36
C PHE A 742 38.11 -7.05 30.01
N LYS A 743 38.36 -6.62 31.26
CA LYS A 743 37.47 -5.69 31.96
C LYS A 743 37.53 -4.30 31.33
N ASN A 744 36.37 -3.78 30.97
CA ASN A 744 36.14 -2.40 30.53
C ASN A 744 35.21 -1.73 31.54
N THR A 745 35.33 -0.41 31.70
CA THR A 745 34.56 0.38 32.66
C THR A 745 34.25 1.74 32.07
N VAL A 746 33.00 2.18 32.07
CA VAL A 746 32.64 3.54 31.68
C VAL A 746 31.81 4.16 32.80
N GLN A 747 32.08 5.42 33.11
CA GLN A 747 31.32 6.19 34.07
C GLN A 747 30.55 7.29 33.35
N ALA A 748 29.33 7.55 33.81
CA ALA A 748 28.53 8.66 33.34
C ALA A 748 27.57 9.14 34.41
N PHE A 749 26.98 10.29 34.15
CA PHE A 749 25.96 10.85 35.01
C PHE A 749 24.58 10.32 34.64
N VAL A 750 23.81 10.00 35.68
CA VAL A 750 22.36 9.88 35.58
C VAL A 750 21.74 11.17 36.09
N ILE A 751 20.91 11.74 35.22
CA ILE A 751 20.11 12.94 35.44
C ILE A 751 18.66 12.52 35.22
N ASN A 752 17.74 13.03 36.04
CA ASN A 752 16.30 12.74 35.98
C ASN A 752 15.96 11.24 36.05
N GLY A 753 16.82 10.47 36.70
CA GLY A 753 16.67 9.03 36.89
C GLY A 753 16.60 8.15 35.65
N LYS A 754 17.03 8.64 34.48
CA LYS A 754 17.15 7.85 33.26
C LYS A 754 18.60 7.36 33.06
N LEU A 755 18.77 6.05 32.97
CA LEU A 755 20.06 5.40 32.77
C LEU A 755 19.98 4.45 31.58
N THR A 756 20.61 4.80 30.46
CA THR A 756 20.70 3.97 29.25
C THR A 756 22.12 3.45 29.10
N PHE A 757 22.29 2.17 28.78
CA PHE A 757 23.60 1.56 28.64
C PHE A 757 23.58 0.40 27.66
N GLY A 758 24.72 0.11 27.04
CA GLY A 758 24.78 -0.96 26.06
C GLY A 758 26.10 -1.06 25.32
N ILE A 759 26.01 -1.68 24.14
CA ILE A 759 27.11 -1.84 23.19
C ILE A 759 26.77 -1.05 21.94
N ARG A 760 27.77 -0.38 21.36
CA ARG A 760 27.66 0.35 20.10
C ARG A 760 28.82 0.00 19.18
N ASN A 761 28.52 -0.25 17.90
CA ASN A 761 29.53 -0.48 16.87
C ASN A 761 29.45 0.60 15.78
N TYR A 762 30.60 1.15 15.38
CA TYR A 762 30.70 2.19 14.35
C TYR A 762 31.48 1.73 13.12
N GLY A 763 30.97 2.02 11.92
CA GLY A 763 31.68 1.83 10.65
C GLY A 763 31.85 0.37 10.22
N ASP A 764 32.62 0.13 9.16
CA ASP A 764 32.82 -1.21 8.57
C ASP A 764 33.43 -2.21 9.58
N GLN A 765 32.68 -3.29 9.88
CA GLN A 765 33.09 -4.38 10.76
C GLN A 765 33.48 -5.69 10.03
N PHE A 766 33.58 -5.76 8.69
CA PHE A 766 33.59 -7.03 7.92
C PHE A 766 34.58 -8.12 8.41
N GLU A 767 35.74 -7.76 8.98
CA GLU A 767 36.77 -8.70 9.45
C GLU A 767 36.87 -8.82 10.99
N ARG A 768 35.85 -8.36 11.71
CA ARG A 768 35.92 -8.18 13.18
C ARG A 768 34.98 -9.11 13.92
N TRP A 769 35.32 -9.36 15.18
CA TRP A 769 34.54 -10.21 16.08
C TRP A 769 34.57 -9.65 17.50
N GLY A 770 33.43 -9.16 17.97
CA GLY A 770 33.24 -8.68 19.35
C GLY A 770 32.70 -9.78 20.25
N CYS A 771 33.15 -9.82 21.50
CA CYS A 771 32.63 -10.69 22.55
C CYS A 771 32.33 -9.87 23.81
N TYR A 772 31.19 -10.10 24.44
CA TYR A 772 30.67 -9.31 25.55
C TYR A 772 29.95 -10.21 26.57
N ASP A 773 30.23 -10.02 27.84
CA ASP A 773 29.58 -10.72 28.96
C ASP A 773 29.80 -9.93 30.27
N ASN A 774 29.17 -10.38 31.35
CA ASN A 774 29.36 -9.90 32.72
C ASN A 774 29.13 -8.40 32.85
N PHE A 775 27.99 -7.93 32.34
CA PHE A 775 27.53 -6.57 32.59
C PHE A 775 27.28 -6.41 34.10
N THR A 776 27.96 -5.43 34.69
CA THR A 776 27.74 -5.03 36.08
C THR A 776 27.57 -3.52 36.14
N LEU A 777 26.67 -3.06 36.99
CA LEU A 777 26.36 -1.65 37.15
C LEU A 777 26.43 -1.28 38.63
N THR A 778 27.18 -0.24 38.95
CA THR A 778 27.39 0.23 40.34
C THR A 778 27.01 1.70 40.45
N TYR A 779 26.25 2.06 41.48
CA TYR A 779 26.04 3.45 41.85
C TYR A 779 27.27 3.97 42.61
N VAL A 780 28.05 4.83 41.96
CA VAL A 780 29.30 5.39 42.50
C VAL A 780 29.02 6.51 43.50
N GLY A 781 27.87 7.18 43.42
CA GLY A 781 27.45 8.23 44.35
C GLY A 781 27.44 9.65 43.77
N LYS A 782 27.34 10.64 44.66
CA LYS A 782 27.30 12.08 44.32
C LYS A 782 28.73 12.64 44.22
N ASP A 783 29.09 13.20 43.08
CA ASP A 783 30.41 13.80 42.81
C ASP A 783 30.24 15.29 42.46
N LEU A 784 30.40 16.17 43.46
CA LEU A 784 30.14 17.61 43.32
C LEU A 784 31.09 18.30 42.34
N GLU A 785 32.37 17.91 42.31
CA GLU A 785 33.35 18.51 41.40
C GLU A 785 32.98 18.22 39.95
N LYS A 786 32.61 16.96 39.67
CA LYS A 786 32.20 16.55 38.32
C LYS A 786 30.84 17.13 37.91
N VAL A 787 29.85 17.24 38.81
CA VAL A 787 28.55 17.85 38.44
C VAL A 787 28.68 19.34 38.18
N ILE A 788 29.55 20.05 38.92
CA ILE A 788 29.85 21.47 38.64
C ILE A 788 30.49 21.60 37.25
N ALA A 789 31.44 20.72 36.90
CA ALA A 789 32.05 20.72 35.58
C ALA A 789 31.06 20.40 34.45
N LEU A 790 30.06 19.54 34.72
CA LEU A 790 28.99 19.25 33.77
C LEU A 790 28.01 20.42 33.62
N LEU A 791 27.64 21.07 34.73
CA LEU A 791 26.81 22.27 34.73
C LEU A 791 27.46 23.40 33.94
N ASP A 792 28.77 23.62 34.11
CA ASP A 792 29.52 24.64 33.36
C ASP A 792 29.45 24.39 31.84
N GLN A 793 29.55 23.12 31.40
CA GLN A 793 29.35 22.75 29.98
C GLN A 793 27.94 23.06 29.48
N TRP A 794 26.91 22.82 30.28
CA TRP A 794 25.53 23.16 29.92
C TRP A 794 25.28 24.66 29.86
N LEU A 795 25.92 25.44 30.73
CA LEU A 795 25.93 26.90 30.64
C LEU A 795 26.59 27.35 29.33
N GLU A 796 27.76 26.81 28.98
CA GLU A 796 28.42 27.13 27.71
C GLU A 796 27.52 26.84 26.49
N LYS A 797 26.73 25.75 26.53
CA LYS A 797 25.75 25.42 25.49
C LYS A 797 24.56 26.38 25.44
N ALA A 798 24.05 26.84 26.58
CA ALA A 798 22.90 27.74 26.64
C ALA A 798 23.24 29.20 26.29
N ALA A 799 24.46 29.63 26.58
CA ALA A 799 24.89 31.03 26.41
C ALA A 799 24.60 31.64 25.02
N PRO A 800 24.81 30.95 23.88
CA PRO A 800 24.55 31.51 22.54
C PRO A 800 23.08 31.86 22.29
N TYR A 801 22.14 31.20 22.96
CA TYR A 801 20.70 31.33 22.72
C TYR A 801 20.04 32.43 23.59
N LEU A 802 20.76 32.97 24.57
CA LEU A 802 20.23 33.98 25.51
C LEU A 802 19.88 35.32 24.86
N ASP A 803 20.34 35.59 23.62
CA ASP A 803 20.02 36.82 22.88
C ASP A 803 19.02 36.60 21.72
N GLU A 804 18.70 35.35 21.37
CA GLU A 804 17.78 35.00 20.26
C GLU A 804 16.30 35.16 20.66
N LYS A 805 15.43 35.53 19.71
CA LYS A 805 13.98 35.56 19.96
C LYS A 805 13.38 34.17 19.82
N MET A 806 12.57 33.77 20.78
CA MET A 806 11.89 32.48 20.84
C MET A 806 10.63 32.56 21.71
N ASN A 807 9.97 31.44 21.95
CA ASN A 807 8.86 31.37 22.88
C ASN A 807 9.26 31.85 24.30
N GLY A 808 8.41 32.66 24.92
CA GLY A 808 8.70 33.29 26.21
C GLY A 808 8.92 32.34 27.36
N ALA A 809 8.20 31.21 27.40
CA ALA A 809 8.32 30.23 28.47
C ALA A 809 9.69 29.55 28.42
N ILE A 810 10.11 29.12 27.23
CA ILE A 810 11.43 28.53 26.98
C ILE A 810 12.53 29.55 27.31
N LYS A 811 12.39 30.79 26.81
CA LYS A 811 13.37 31.85 27.03
C LYS A 811 13.57 32.14 28.51
N LYS A 812 12.47 32.25 29.25
CA LYS A 812 12.47 32.52 30.68
C LYS A 812 13.10 31.37 31.46
N GLN A 813 12.67 30.13 31.21
CA GLN A 813 13.20 28.92 31.86
C GLN A 813 14.72 28.81 31.64
N MET A 814 15.17 28.96 30.40
CA MET A 814 16.59 28.92 30.05
C MET A 814 17.38 30.05 30.74
N THR A 815 16.85 31.28 30.76
CA THR A 815 17.53 32.43 31.37
C THR A 815 17.63 32.31 32.89
N GLU A 816 16.57 31.86 33.56
CA GLU A 816 16.55 31.65 35.00
C GLU A 816 17.51 30.51 35.41
N ALA A 817 17.48 29.39 34.68
CA ALA A 817 18.39 28.27 34.89
C ALA A 817 19.85 28.64 34.62
N TYR A 818 20.13 29.40 33.56
CA TYR A 818 21.48 29.87 33.24
C TYR A 818 22.04 30.77 34.36
N ASN A 819 21.23 31.71 34.85
CA ASN A 819 21.62 32.57 35.96
C ASN A 819 21.88 31.78 37.24
N ARG A 820 20.98 30.85 37.60
CA ARG A 820 21.15 30.01 38.79
C ARG A 820 22.37 29.10 38.66
N GLY A 821 22.57 28.49 37.50
CA GLY A 821 23.73 27.64 37.25
C GLY A 821 25.05 28.39 37.35
N THR A 822 25.09 29.63 36.84
CA THR A 822 26.27 30.51 36.98
C THR A 822 26.58 30.80 38.46
N GLU A 823 25.56 30.95 39.31
CA GLU A 823 25.75 31.09 40.76
C GLU A 823 26.32 29.81 41.41
N LEU A 824 25.78 28.64 41.02
CA LEU A 824 26.19 27.34 41.54
C LEU A 824 27.62 26.95 41.16
N VAL A 825 28.02 27.15 39.90
CA VAL A 825 29.39 26.87 39.44
C VAL A 825 30.44 27.68 40.22
N ASN A 826 30.07 28.87 40.67
CA ASN A 826 30.95 29.75 41.47
C ASN A 826 30.88 29.49 42.98
N ASN A 827 30.07 28.51 43.43
CA ASN A 827 29.91 28.16 44.84
C ASN A 827 30.57 26.79 45.17
N PRO A 828 31.68 26.76 45.93
CA PRO A 828 32.35 25.50 46.28
C PRO A 828 31.55 24.61 47.23
N GLU A 829 30.48 25.13 47.82
CA GLU A 829 29.54 24.41 48.70
C GLU A 829 28.15 24.33 48.02
N ALA A 830 28.11 24.26 46.69
CA ALA A 830 26.88 24.05 45.94
C ALA A 830 26.23 22.72 46.32
N ASP A 831 24.91 22.69 46.32
CA ASP A 831 24.17 21.45 46.52
C ASP A 831 24.20 20.62 45.23
N PHE A 832 24.52 19.33 45.35
CA PHE A 832 24.65 18.44 44.20
C PHE A 832 23.32 18.28 43.45
N ASP A 833 22.21 18.11 44.20
CA ASP A 833 20.89 17.88 43.62
C ASP A 833 20.41 19.16 42.93
N GLU A 834 20.67 20.32 43.52
CA GLU A 834 20.38 21.62 42.89
C GLU A 834 21.16 21.83 41.57
N CYS A 835 22.44 21.40 41.50
CA CYS A 835 23.18 21.41 40.24
C CYS A 835 22.53 20.52 39.17
N ILE A 836 22.05 19.33 39.56
CA ILE A 836 21.36 18.41 38.65
C ILE A 836 20.02 19.00 38.19
N GLU A 837 19.23 19.61 39.07
CA GLU A 837 17.97 20.29 38.73
C GLU A 837 18.18 21.40 37.69
N VAL A 838 19.24 22.20 37.83
CA VAL A 838 19.58 23.23 36.85
C VAL A 838 20.02 22.62 35.52
N ILE A 839 20.84 21.55 35.52
CA ILE A 839 21.22 20.83 34.30
C ILE A 839 19.98 20.28 33.60
N ALA A 840 19.08 19.65 34.33
CA ALA A 840 17.82 19.12 33.79
C ALA A 840 16.98 20.21 33.13
N THR A 841 16.82 21.35 33.81
CA THR A 841 16.08 22.52 33.31
C THR A 841 16.71 23.09 32.04
N LEU A 842 18.05 23.20 31.99
CA LEU A 842 18.76 23.64 30.78
C LEU A 842 18.63 22.63 29.64
N THR A 843 18.68 21.34 29.95
CA THR A 843 18.54 20.26 28.96
C THR A 843 17.16 20.30 28.31
N GLU A 844 16.10 20.46 29.10
CA GLU A 844 14.72 20.60 28.59
C GLU A 844 14.57 21.85 27.73
N ALA A 845 15.04 23.00 28.20
CA ALA A 845 14.92 24.25 27.44
C ALA A 845 15.73 24.22 26.12
N LEU A 846 16.93 23.63 26.13
CA LEU A 846 17.76 23.46 24.94
C LEU A 846 17.17 22.45 23.94
N GLY A 847 16.40 21.47 24.40
CA GLY A 847 15.78 20.48 23.52
C GLY A 847 14.81 21.09 22.50
N ASN A 848 14.16 22.19 22.86
CA ASN A 848 13.12 22.85 22.04
C ASN A 848 13.58 24.21 21.47
N VAL A 849 14.84 24.62 21.72
CA VAL A 849 15.30 25.99 21.45
C VAL A 849 15.41 26.29 19.96
N ASP A 850 16.01 25.38 19.18
CA ASP A 850 16.29 25.60 17.77
C ASP A 850 14.99 25.70 16.96
N GLU A 851 14.05 24.79 17.20
CA GLU A 851 12.73 24.79 16.53
C GLU A 851 11.94 26.06 16.87
N SER A 852 11.95 26.48 18.15
CA SER A 852 11.27 27.72 18.56
C SER A 852 11.87 28.96 17.90
N ILE A 853 13.20 29.04 17.79
CA ILE A 853 13.89 30.14 17.11
C ILE A 853 13.52 30.17 15.62
N GLU A 854 13.57 29.03 14.93
CA GLU A 854 13.21 28.96 13.51
C GLU A 854 11.74 29.34 13.28
N SER A 855 10.82 28.88 14.13
CA SER A 855 9.42 29.28 14.06
C SER A 855 9.24 30.80 14.33
N PHE A 856 10.00 31.39 15.24
CA PHE A 856 9.97 32.84 15.46
C PHE A 856 10.52 33.64 14.26
N LYS A 857 11.57 33.14 13.59
CA LYS A 857 12.03 33.71 12.31
C LYS A 857 10.93 33.62 11.25
N PHE A 858 10.17 32.52 11.22
CA PHE A 858 9.07 32.32 10.29
C PHE A 858 7.93 33.30 10.55
N LEU A 859 7.53 33.48 11.81
CA LEU A 859 6.56 34.50 12.20
C LEU A 859 7.02 35.91 11.82
N ALA A 860 8.31 36.23 12.01
CA ALA A 860 8.87 37.51 11.61
C ALA A 860 8.69 37.75 10.11
N HIS A 861 8.98 36.74 9.28
CA HIS A 861 8.79 36.80 7.83
C HIS A 861 7.31 36.89 7.43
N ALA A 862 6.44 36.06 8.02
CA ALA A 862 5.01 36.11 7.79
C ALA A 862 4.40 37.48 8.15
N ASN A 863 4.90 38.11 9.22
CA ASN A 863 4.56 39.48 9.58
C ASN A 863 5.01 40.48 8.52
N GLU A 864 6.22 40.34 7.94
CA GLU A 864 6.66 41.20 6.84
C GLU A 864 5.78 41.06 5.59
N VAL A 865 5.38 39.83 5.24
CA VAL A 865 4.46 39.57 4.11
C VAL A 865 3.09 40.17 4.38
N ALA A 866 2.50 39.91 5.56
CA ALA A 866 1.22 40.49 5.94
C ALA A 866 1.24 42.02 5.94
N ALA A 867 2.33 42.63 6.41
CA ALA A 867 2.50 44.08 6.38
C ALA A 867 2.59 44.63 4.94
N LYS A 868 3.28 43.94 4.03
CA LYS A 868 3.32 44.29 2.60
C LYS A 868 1.92 44.20 1.97
N ASP A 869 1.16 43.16 2.30
CA ASP A 869 -0.20 42.97 1.79
C ASP A 869 -1.18 44.02 2.34
N LEU A 870 -1.11 44.34 3.63
CA LEU A 870 -1.88 45.43 4.25
C LEU A 870 -1.58 46.79 3.62
N ALA A 871 -0.33 47.01 3.20
CA ALA A 871 0.10 48.23 2.52
C ALA A 871 -0.38 48.32 1.06
N TYR A 872 -0.88 47.22 0.47
CA TYR A 872 -1.44 47.24 -0.88
C TYR A 872 -2.72 48.09 -0.92
N GLU A 873 -2.84 48.94 -1.94
CA GLU A 873 -3.88 49.97 -1.99
C GLU A 873 -5.29 49.38 -1.88
N GLY A 874 -6.02 49.81 -0.86
CA GLY A 874 -7.42 49.43 -0.61
C GLY A 874 -7.61 48.16 0.23
N VAL A 875 -6.56 47.33 0.43
CA VAL A 875 -6.66 46.07 1.20
C VAL A 875 -7.09 46.33 2.64
N ALA A 876 -6.38 47.21 3.37
CA ALA A 876 -6.69 47.50 4.78
C ALA A 876 -8.10 48.10 5.02
N ALA A 877 -8.79 48.57 3.98
CA ALA A 877 -10.14 49.12 4.10
C ALA A 877 -11.26 48.07 4.02
N THR A 878 -10.96 46.87 3.51
CA THR A 878 -11.89 45.74 3.39
C THR A 878 -12.19 45.09 4.75
N GLU A 879 -13.19 44.21 4.83
CA GLU A 879 -13.52 43.53 6.08
C GLU A 879 -12.42 42.54 6.45
N SER A 880 -12.01 41.70 5.49
CA SER A 880 -10.87 40.79 5.66
C SER A 880 -9.57 41.53 5.94
N GLY A 881 -9.35 42.72 5.35
CA GLY A 881 -8.16 43.53 5.61
C GLY A 881 -8.11 44.12 7.03
N GLN A 882 -9.27 44.45 7.62
CA GLN A 882 -9.35 44.87 9.02
C GLN A 882 -9.08 43.70 9.97
N GLN A 883 -9.55 42.50 9.62
CA GLN A 883 -9.24 41.27 10.37
C GLN A 883 -7.75 40.93 10.29
N LEU A 884 -7.15 41.00 9.10
CA LEU A 884 -5.71 40.83 8.89
C LEU A 884 -4.91 41.82 9.73
N GLN A 885 -5.29 43.11 9.74
CA GLN A 885 -4.59 44.14 10.53
C GLN A 885 -4.65 43.83 12.04
N ALA A 886 -5.82 43.42 12.56
CA ALA A 886 -5.97 43.09 13.97
C ALA A 886 -5.14 41.87 14.37
N LEU A 887 -5.09 40.85 13.52
CA LEU A 887 -4.28 39.65 13.72
C LEU A 887 -2.78 39.98 13.62
N TYR A 888 -2.37 40.79 12.64
CA TYR A 888 -1.01 41.32 12.50
C TYR A 888 -0.57 42.10 13.75
N ASP A 889 -1.36 43.06 14.21
CA ASP A 889 -1.01 43.89 15.37
C ASP A 889 -0.84 43.04 16.65
N THR A 890 -1.70 42.04 16.83
CA THR A 890 -1.66 41.12 17.98
C THR A 890 -0.40 40.27 17.97
N ASN A 891 -0.11 39.58 16.86
CA ASN A 891 1.01 38.63 16.84
C ASN A 891 2.35 39.32 16.63
N ASN A 892 2.41 40.48 15.96
CA ASN A 892 3.63 41.28 15.94
C ASN A 892 3.96 41.79 17.36
N ALA A 893 2.97 42.20 18.16
CA ALA A 893 3.20 42.52 19.57
C ALA A 893 3.65 41.30 20.38
N GLY A 894 3.05 40.13 20.14
CA GLY A 894 3.47 38.85 20.73
C GLY A 894 4.92 38.50 20.38
N TYR A 895 5.30 38.61 19.11
CA TYR A 895 6.67 38.41 18.63
C TYR A 895 7.66 39.40 19.24
N GLN A 896 7.26 40.68 19.39
CA GLN A 896 8.13 41.68 20.02
C GLN A 896 8.39 41.39 21.50
N ASN A 897 7.40 40.85 22.20
CA ASN A 897 7.46 40.57 23.64
C ASN A 897 7.80 39.10 23.98
N GLU A 898 8.11 38.27 22.98
CA GLU A 898 8.38 36.83 23.18
C GLU A 898 7.25 36.15 23.97
N SER A 899 6.02 36.22 23.47
CA SER A 899 4.85 35.66 24.18
C SER A 899 4.94 34.13 24.33
N ASP A 900 4.57 33.62 25.52
CA ASP A 900 4.45 32.18 25.81
C ASP A 900 3.39 31.49 24.91
N GLU A 901 2.39 32.23 24.43
CA GLU A 901 1.30 31.72 23.57
C GLU A 901 1.74 31.42 22.12
N LEU A 902 2.92 31.90 21.71
CA LEU A 902 3.46 31.67 20.37
C LEU A 902 4.22 30.34 20.33
N THR A 903 3.47 29.24 20.24
CA THR A 903 4.01 27.89 19.95
C THR A 903 4.27 27.73 18.46
N VAL A 904 4.97 26.65 18.08
CA VAL A 904 5.26 26.32 16.68
C VAL A 904 3.97 26.19 15.87
N GLU A 905 3.03 25.39 16.37
CA GLU A 905 1.74 25.15 15.72
C GLU A 905 0.94 26.46 15.61
N LYS A 906 0.99 27.30 16.65
CA LYS A 906 0.25 28.56 16.64
C LYS A 906 0.80 29.52 15.59
N ILE A 907 2.11 29.55 15.42
CA ILE A 907 2.77 30.39 14.40
C ILE A 907 2.37 29.93 12.99
N ASP A 908 2.33 28.63 12.73
CA ASP A 908 1.90 28.07 11.45
C ASP A 908 0.44 28.41 11.14
N GLU A 909 -0.46 28.28 12.13
CA GLU A 909 -1.85 28.72 12.01
C GLU A 909 -1.97 30.21 11.67
N ILE A 910 -1.16 31.05 12.34
CA ILE A 910 -1.14 32.50 12.12
C ILE A 910 -0.70 32.81 10.68
N ALA A 911 0.38 32.19 10.21
CA ALA A 911 0.89 32.39 8.87
C ALA A 911 -0.14 32.00 7.80
N ALA A 912 -0.81 30.85 7.96
CA ALA A 912 -1.89 30.42 7.07
C ALA A 912 -3.05 31.42 7.04
N GLN A 913 -3.49 31.90 8.22
CA GLN A 913 -4.55 32.91 8.32
C GLN A 913 -4.15 34.25 7.71
N TYR A 914 -2.87 34.66 7.80
CA TYR A 914 -2.40 35.85 7.10
C TYR A 914 -2.56 35.73 5.60
N LEU A 915 -2.14 34.61 5.01
CA LEU A 915 -2.25 34.38 3.57
C LEU A 915 -3.72 34.33 3.12
N GLU A 916 -4.59 33.66 3.88
CA GLU A 916 -6.02 33.60 3.61
C GLU A 916 -6.69 34.98 3.68
N LEU A 917 -6.53 35.70 4.78
CA LEU A 917 -7.16 37.00 4.97
C LEU A 917 -6.61 38.03 3.97
N ALA A 918 -5.32 37.98 3.64
CA ALA A 918 -4.74 38.82 2.60
C ALA A 918 -5.35 38.53 1.24
N ARG A 919 -5.48 37.25 0.84
CA ARG A 919 -6.15 36.86 -0.41
C ARG A 919 -7.60 37.35 -0.44
N ASN A 920 -8.37 37.07 0.61
CA ASN A 920 -9.78 37.47 0.71
C ASN A 920 -9.93 39.00 0.62
N ALA A 921 -9.09 39.75 1.33
CA ALA A 921 -9.07 41.22 1.29
C ALA A 921 -8.76 41.78 -0.10
N LYS A 922 -7.82 41.16 -0.83
CA LYS A 922 -7.50 41.54 -2.21
C LYS A 922 -8.67 41.28 -3.17
N ILE A 923 -9.43 40.21 -2.97
CA ILE A 923 -10.64 39.86 -3.73
C ILE A 923 -11.82 40.79 -3.38
N GLU A 924 -12.03 41.10 -2.09
CA GLU A 924 -13.10 41.98 -1.58
C GLU A 924 -13.05 43.40 -2.14
N LYS A 925 -11.87 43.87 -2.60
CA LYS A 925 -11.69 45.12 -3.33
C LYS A 925 -12.58 45.20 -4.59
N GLY A 926 -13.01 44.04 -5.09
CA GLY A 926 -13.83 43.87 -6.28
C GLY A 926 -12.95 43.61 -7.50
N ILE A 927 -13.28 42.55 -8.21
CA ILE A 927 -12.63 42.12 -9.46
C ILE A 927 -13.49 42.58 -10.63
N LYS A 928 -12.85 43.07 -11.70
CA LYS A 928 -13.48 43.46 -12.96
C LYS A 928 -12.85 42.69 -14.11
N ALA A 929 -13.59 42.64 -15.22
CA ALA A 929 -13.06 42.12 -16.48
C ALA A 929 -11.80 42.90 -16.90
N ASN A 930 -10.76 42.16 -17.29
CA ASN A 930 -9.41 42.60 -17.64
C ASN A 930 -8.54 43.12 -16.48
N ASP A 931 -8.92 42.88 -15.22
CA ASP A 931 -8.06 43.23 -14.08
C ASP A 931 -6.84 42.28 -14.00
N ASP A 932 -5.65 42.86 -13.76
CA ASP A 932 -4.46 42.13 -13.35
C ASP A 932 -4.57 41.74 -11.87
N LEU A 933 -4.68 40.44 -11.63
CA LEU A 933 -4.87 39.81 -10.34
C LEU A 933 -3.58 39.16 -9.82
N THR A 934 -2.43 39.40 -10.45
CA THR A 934 -1.14 38.82 -10.03
C THR A 934 -0.82 39.12 -8.57
N HIS A 935 -1.24 40.29 -8.08
CA HIS A 935 -1.10 40.69 -6.66
C HIS A 935 -1.82 39.78 -5.65
N ILE A 936 -2.75 38.93 -6.11
CA ILE A 936 -3.43 37.91 -5.28
C ILE A 936 -2.51 36.71 -5.02
N LEU A 937 -1.58 36.41 -5.92
CA LEU A 937 -0.60 35.33 -5.77
C LEU A 937 0.47 35.70 -4.74
N VAL A 938 1.07 34.68 -4.14
CA VAL A 938 2.19 34.81 -3.19
C VAL A 938 3.48 34.47 -3.91
N ASN A 939 4.49 35.35 -3.83
CA ASN A 939 5.80 35.13 -4.47
C ASN A 939 5.73 34.69 -5.97
N PRO A 940 4.95 35.37 -6.84
CA PRO A 940 4.74 34.93 -8.23
C PRO A 940 5.97 35.06 -9.15
N SER A 941 6.98 35.82 -8.73
CA SER A 941 8.25 36.02 -9.43
C SER A 941 9.44 35.43 -8.65
N PHE A 942 9.18 34.57 -7.65
CA PHE A 942 10.21 33.86 -6.88
C PHE A 942 11.27 34.73 -6.19
N GLU A 943 11.00 36.02 -5.95
CA GLU A 943 11.96 36.93 -5.30
C GLU A 943 12.06 36.73 -3.78
N ASP A 944 11.02 36.16 -3.16
CA ASP A 944 11.05 35.82 -1.76
C ASP A 944 11.77 34.48 -1.57
N GLN A 945 12.98 34.58 -1.03
CA GLN A 945 13.88 33.45 -0.80
C GLN A 945 13.75 32.86 0.61
N TYR A 946 12.79 33.32 1.42
CA TYR A 946 12.64 32.85 2.79
C TYR A 946 12.23 31.37 2.86
N GLY A 947 12.82 30.62 3.81
CA GLY A 947 12.49 29.20 4.05
C GLY A 947 13.09 28.23 3.03
N LEU A 948 13.78 28.73 2.01
CA LEU A 948 14.55 27.93 1.08
C LEU A 948 15.83 27.46 1.79
N GLY A 949 15.78 26.24 2.34
CA GLY A 949 16.89 25.62 3.05
C GLY A 949 18.09 25.32 2.15
N GLU A 950 19.14 24.74 2.73
CA GLU A 950 20.22 24.16 1.92
C GLU A 950 19.66 22.96 1.15
N GLY A 951 19.80 22.96 -0.18
CA GLY A 951 19.20 21.92 -1.01
C GLY A 951 19.73 20.52 -0.64
N VAL A 952 18.82 19.59 -0.31
CA VAL A 952 19.16 18.18 -0.02
C VAL A 952 19.26 17.45 -1.36
N ASN A 953 20.43 16.88 -1.66
CA ASN A 953 20.75 16.37 -3.02
C ASN A 953 20.45 17.39 -4.13
N ALA A 954 20.58 18.69 -3.81
CA ALA A 954 20.25 19.83 -4.67
C ALA A 954 18.76 20.11 -4.93
N VAL A 955 17.85 19.45 -4.19
CA VAL A 955 16.42 19.76 -4.13
C VAL A 955 16.18 20.76 -3.01
N TYR A 956 15.59 21.91 -3.31
CA TYR A 956 15.26 22.92 -2.32
C TYR A 956 13.80 22.80 -1.85
N ASN A 957 13.50 23.32 -0.65
CA ASN A 957 12.13 23.43 -0.16
C ASN A 957 11.25 24.21 -1.15
N ALA A 958 9.93 24.04 -1.06
CA ALA A 958 9.01 24.85 -1.83
C ALA A 958 9.19 26.34 -1.46
N PRO A 959 9.25 27.26 -2.44
CA PRO A 959 9.25 28.70 -2.16
C PRO A 959 8.04 29.09 -1.31
N PHE A 960 8.19 30.10 -0.46
CA PHE A 960 7.10 30.55 0.40
C PHE A 960 5.82 30.86 -0.41
N GLY A 961 4.71 30.20 -0.04
CA GLY A 961 3.43 30.29 -0.74
C GLY A 961 3.19 29.26 -1.87
N TRP A 962 4.19 28.45 -2.23
CA TRP A 962 4.09 27.42 -3.27
C TRP A 962 4.07 26.01 -2.68
N THR A 963 3.55 25.05 -3.46
CA THR A 963 3.46 23.63 -3.08
C THR A 963 3.89 22.75 -4.24
N PHE A 964 4.52 21.62 -3.93
CA PHE A 964 4.80 20.56 -4.90
C PHE A 964 3.83 19.39 -4.73
N MET A 965 3.48 18.77 -5.82
CA MET A 965 2.84 17.46 -5.86
C MET A 965 3.69 16.56 -6.76
N ILE A 966 4.21 15.47 -6.21
CA ILE A 966 5.10 14.53 -6.91
C ILE A 966 4.45 13.16 -6.85
N ASP A 967 4.08 12.60 -8.00
CA ASP A 967 3.35 11.33 -8.10
C ASP A 967 2.13 11.27 -7.15
N SER A 968 1.37 12.37 -7.10
CA SER A 968 0.20 12.59 -6.22
C SER A 968 0.48 12.80 -4.73
N ILE A 969 1.74 12.86 -4.29
CA ILE A 969 2.14 13.17 -2.91
C ILE A 969 2.40 14.68 -2.78
N VAL A 970 1.73 15.33 -1.82
CA VAL A 970 1.92 16.78 -1.56
C VAL A 970 3.15 16.99 -0.69
N CYS A 971 4.11 17.76 -1.19
CA CYS A 971 5.39 18.01 -0.53
C CYS A 971 5.67 19.52 -0.41
N THR A 972 6.25 19.93 0.72
CA THR A 972 6.75 21.30 0.94
C THR A 972 8.23 21.34 1.35
N LYS A 973 8.79 20.23 1.85
CA LYS A 973 10.20 20.10 2.22
C LYS A 973 10.98 19.30 1.17
N ALA A 974 12.26 19.62 1.02
CA ALA A 974 13.16 18.92 0.09
C ALA A 974 13.30 17.41 0.38
N GLU A 975 13.25 17.02 1.64
CA GLU A 975 13.33 15.62 2.07
C GLU A 975 12.14 14.80 1.55
N ASP A 976 10.92 15.33 1.71
CA ASP A 976 9.69 14.72 1.20
C ASP A 976 9.72 14.62 -0.33
N MET A 977 10.28 15.62 -1.00
CA MET A 977 10.41 15.63 -2.46
C MET A 977 11.41 14.57 -2.96
N ASN A 978 12.56 14.43 -2.30
CA ASN A 978 13.53 13.37 -2.58
C ASN A 978 12.90 11.98 -2.35
N ALA A 979 12.20 11.79 -1.22
CA ALA A 979 11.51 10.55 -0.91
C ALA A 979 10.45 10.19 -1.95
N ALA A 980 9.79 11.19 -2.54
CA ALA A 980 8.83 11.02 -3.62
C ALA A 980 9.46 10.84 -5.02
N GLY A 981 10.79 10.80 -5.13
CA GLY A 981 11.50 10.47 -6.37
C GLY A 981 12.14 11.66 -7.11
N LEU A 982 11.92 12.89 -6.66
CA LEU A 982 12.56 14.09 -7.22
C LEU A 982 13.93 14.27 -6.57
N ASN A 983 14.99 13.70 -7.15
CA ASN A 983 16.27 13.47 -6.48
C ASN A 983 17.46 14.34 -6.98
N ASN A 984 17.19 15.47 -7.63
CA ASN A 984 18.22 16.26 -8.33
C ASN A 984 18.03 17.78 -8.13
N PHE A 985 18.12 18.63 -9.16
CA PHE A 985 18.23 20.07 -9.00
C PHE A 985 16.88 20.79 -9.15
N THR A 986 16.34 21.30 -8.05
CA THR A 986 15.19 22.21 -8.08
C THR A 986 15.41 23.42 -7.19
N SER A 987 15.58 24.60 -7.78
CA SER A 987 15.86 25.80 -6.98
C SER A 987 15.30 27.06 -7.63
N PRO A 988 15.04 28.11 -6.82
CA PRO A 988 15.13 29.45 -7.35
C PRO A 988 16.53 29.66 -7.92
N ASP A 989 16.61 30.20 -9.13
CA ASP A 989 17.84 30.22 -9.91
C ASP A 989 18.06 31.61 -10.50
N LYS A 990 19.25 32.17 -10.27
CA LYS A 990 19.72 33.41 -10.92
C LYS A 990 20.20 33.16 -12.34
N ASN A 991 20.37 31.90 -12.73
CA ASN A 991 20.70 31.44 -14.06
C ASN A 991 19.42 31.23 -14.89
N VAL A 992 18.49 32.18 -14.81
CA VAL A 992 17.27 32.32 -15.61
C VAL A 992 17.29 33.72 -16.24
N ASP A 993 16.82 33.85 -17.47
CA ASP A 993 16.59 35.15 -18.13
C ASP A 993 15.26 35.72 -17.61
N CYS A 994 15.24 36.09 -16.33
CA CYS A 994 14.02 36.50 -15.64
C CYS A 994 13.32 37.64 -16.37
N THR A 995 12.00 37.52 -16.49
CA THR A 995 11.17 38.54 -17.14
C THR A 995 10.80 39.65 -16.15
N ASP A 996 10.74 39.32 -14.85
CA ASP A 996 10.78 40.28 -13.75
C ASP A 996 11.69 39.81 -12.60
N GLY A 997 12.22 40.74 -11.81
CA GLY A 997 13.09 40.41 -10.68
C GLY A 997 14.52 39.95 -11.03
N GLU A 998 15.14 39.21 -10.11
CA GLU A 998 16.49 38.63 -10.20
C GLU A 998 16.50 37.09 -10.18
N TYR A 999 15.40 36.44 -9.77
CA TYR A 999 15.30 34.98 -9.63
C TYR A 999 14.18 34.43 -10.52
N GLY A 1000 14.43 33.27 -11.15
CA GLY A 1000 13.37 32.42 -11.67
C GLY A 1000 13.38 31.09 -10.91
N PHE A 1001 12.70 30.08 -11.42
CA PHE A 1001 12.72 28.73 -10.85
C PHE A 1001 13.18 27.70 -11.88
N CYS A 1002 14.06 26.78 -11.46
CA CYS A 1002 14.57 25.68 -12.28
C CYS A 1002 14.01 24.35 -11.75
N LEU A 1003 13.46 23.53 -12.65
CA LEU A 1003 13.09 22.14 -12.36
C LEU A 1003 13.92 21.21 -13.24
N GLN A 1004 14.82 20.46 -12.62
CA GLN A 1004 15.69 19.50 -13.30
C GLN A 1004 15.83 18.23 -12.47
N SER A 1005 15.37 17.12 -13.02
CA SER A 1005 15.65 15.79 -12.48
C SER A 1005 16.46 14.94 -13.44
N GLY A 1006 17.06 13.89 -12.88
CA GLY A 1006 17.50 12.72 -13.62
C GLY A 1006 16.22 12.03 -14.03
N ASP A 1007 15.80 10.97 -13.35
CA ASP A 1007 14.46 10.43 -13.61
C ASP A 1007 13.41 11.42 -13.10
N PHE A 1008 12.55 11.89 -14.00
CA PHE A 1008 11.52 12.86 -13.69
C PHE A 1008 10.25 12.11 -13.27
N PRO A 1009 9.83 12.22 -11.99
CA PRO A 1009 8.48 11.84 -11.62
C PRO A 1009 7.47 12.87 -12.17
N ASP A 1010 6.17 12.61 -12.01
CA ASP A 1010 5.14 13.60 -12.35
C ASP A 1010 5.11 14.70 -11.29
N VAL A 1011 5.74 15.83 -11.60
CA VAL A 1011 5.92 16.99 -10.72
C VAL A 1011 4.95 18.10 -11.11
N TYR A 1012 4.12 18.55 -10.18
CA TYR A 1012 3.29 19.74 -10.29
C TYR A 1012 3.62 20.74 -9.17
N MET A 1013 4.22 21.88 -9.52
CA MET A 1013 4.45 23.00 -8.61
C MET A 1013 3.35 24.05 -8.77
N TYR A 1014 2.58 24.35 -7.73
CA TYR A 1014 1.34 25.15 -7.84
C TYR A 1014 1.02 26.05 -6.65
N GLN A 1015 0.09 26.98 -6.89
CA GLN A 1015 -0.70 27.69 -5.87
C GLN A 1015 -2.20 27.41 -6.06
N THR A 1016 -2.97 27.52 -4.98
CA THR A 1016 -4.44 27.43 -5.01
C THR A 1016 -5.04 28.78 -4.60
N VAL A 1017 -5.89 29.35 -5.45
CA VAL A 1017 -6.57 30.62 -5.21
C VAL A 1017 -8.07 30.36 -5.06
N GLU A 1018 -8.58 30.58 -3.85
CA GLU A 1018 -9.98 30.43 -3.51
C GLU A 1018 -10.73 31.76 -3.52
N GLY A 1019 -12.06 31.72 -3.62
CA GLY A 1019 -12.92 32.89 -3.48
C GLY A 1019 -13.03 33.79 -4.72
N LEU A 1020 -12.40 33.41 -5.83
CA LEU A 1020 -12.57 34.12 -7.10
C LEU A 1020 -14.04 34.04 -7.57
N PRO A 1021 -14.62 35.13 -8.08
CA PRO A 1021 -15.94 35.10 -8.70
C PRO A 1021 -16.03 34.15 -9.91
N ALA A 1022 -17.23 33.71 -10.25
CA ALA A 1022 -17.43 32.90 -11.47
C ALA A 1022 -17.11 33.73 -12.73
N GLY A 1023 -16.32 33.17 -13.64
CA GLY A 1023 -15.83 33.89 -14.81
C GLY A 1023 -14.66 33.20 -15.50
N TYR A 1024 -14.15 33.84 -16.55
CA TYR A 1024 -12.97 33.38 -17.27
C TYR A 1024 -11.71 34.02 -16.69
N TYR A 1025 -10.72 33.19 -16.39
CA TYR A 1025 -9.44 33.60 -15.84
C TYR A 1025 -8.33 33.12 -16.75
N LYS A 1026 -7.32 33.97 -16.88
CA LYS A 1026 -6.13 33.72 -17.66
C LYS A 1026 -4.93 33.63 -16.75
N VAL A 1027 -4.17 32.56 -16.89
CA VAL A 1027 -2.86 32.38 -16.27
C VAL A 1027 -1.80 32.41 -17.34
N THR A 1028 -0.71 33.10 -17.09
CA THR A 1028 0.50 32.99 -17.92
C THR A 1028 1.71 32.67 -17.08
N VAL A 1029 2.68 31.98 -17.67
CA VAL A 1029 4.01 31.77 -17.11
C VAL A 1029 5.02 31.89 -18.24
N ASP A 1030 6.15 32.52 -17.99
CA ASP A 1030 7.25 32.57 -18.94
C ASP A 1030 8.16 31.37 -18.68
N MET A 1031 8.37 30.52 -19.68
CA MET A 1031 9.09 29.25 -19.55
C MET A 1031 10.13 29.10 -20.66
N VAL A 1032 11.25 28.43 -20.35
CA VAL A 1032 12.20 27.91 -21.32
C VAL A 1032 12.42 26.42 -21.09
N VAL A 1033 12.49 25.67 -22.19
CA VAL A 1033 12.91 24.25 -22.21
C VAL A 1033 14.28 24.17 -22.88
N PRO A 1034 15.37 24.00 -22.11
CA PRO A 1034 16.72 23.92 -22.67
C PRO A 1034 17.07 22.51 -23.18
N ASN A 1035 17.88 22.42 -24.24
CA ASN A 1035 18.46 21.17 -24.76
C ASN A 1035 20.01 21.20 -24.77
N ASP A 1036 20.64 20.03 -24.70
CA ASP A 1036 22.11 19.89 -24.62
C ASP A 1036 22.68 19.19 -25.86
N ASN A 1037 23.22 19.96 -26.82
CA ASN A 1037 23.97 19.46 -27.98
C ASN A 1037 23.19 18.48 -28.89
N ASP A 1038 22.08 18.92 -29.48
CA ASP A 1038 21.22 18.13 -30.39
C ASP A 1038 20.45 16.97 -29.71
N ASP A 1039 20.49 16.88 -28.37
CA ASP A 1039 19.71 15.91 -27.60
C ASP A 1039 18.43 16.57 -27.06
N TYR A 1040 17.31 16.32 -27.74
CA TYR A 1040 15.99 16.87 -27.40
C TYR A 1040 15.55 16.45 -25.98
N ARG A 1041 15.02 17.40 -25.21
CA ARG A 1041 14.57 17.26 -23.81
C ARG A 1041 13.08 17.55 -23.63
N LEU A 1042 12.38 17.83 -24.72
CA LEU A 1042 10.94 18.00 -24.74
C LEU A 1042 10.26 16.71 -24.23
N ALA A 1043 9.34 16.89 -23.29
CA ALA A 1043 8.46 15.88 -22.70
C ALA A 1043 7.19 16.60 -22.22
N GLY A 1044 6.71 16.33 -21.00
CA GLY A 1044 5.49 16.92 -20.46
C GLY A 1044 5.56 18.36 -19.93
N GLN A 1045 6.58 19.18 -20.23
CA GLN A 1045 6.68 20.53 -19.66
C GLN A 1045 5.52 21.43 -20.10
N ARG A 1046 4.73 21.92 -19.14
CA ARG A 1046 3.49 22.68 -19.42
C ARG A 1046 3.08 23.64 -18.30
N LEU A 1047 2.35 24.68 -18.69
CA LEU A 1047 1.50 25.44 -17.77
C LEU A 1047 0.23 24.61 -17.53
N PHE A 1048 -0.10 24.32 -16.28
CA PHE A 1048 -1.25 23.52 -15.90
C PHE A 1048 -2.15 24.27 -14.90
N VAL A 1049 -3.42 24.43 -15.28
CA VAL A 1049 -4.43 25.20 -14.54
C VAL A 1049 -5.72 24.39 -14.44
N ASN A 1050 -6.13 24.01 -13.23
CA ASN A 1050 -7.22 23.07 -12.94
C ASN A 1050 -7.12 21.77 -13.76
N ASN A 1051 -7.77 21.73 -14.92
CA ASN A 1051 -7.80 20.59 -15.84
C ASN A 1051 -7.42 20.98 -17.28
N ALA A 1052 -6.87 22.18 -17.48
CA ALA A 1052 -6.41 22.69 -18.76
C ALA A 1052 -4.89 22.87 -18.76
N ALA A 1053 -4.24 22.52 -19.87
CA ALA A 1053 -2.80 22.61 -20.03
C ALA A 1053 -2.40 23.28 -21.35
N MET A 1054 -1.30 24.05 -21.32
CA MET A 1054 -0.57 24.45 -22.52
C MET A 1054 0.84 23.86 -22.47
N TYR A 1055 1.11 22.92 -23.37
CA TYR A 1055 2.43 22.30 -23.55
C TYR A 1055 3.38 23.27 -24.26
N TYR A 1056 4.67 23.19 -23.94
CA TYR A 1056 5.66 24.13 -24.47
C TYR A 1056 5.84 24.03 -26.00
N GLY A 1057 5.96 22.81 -26.52
CA GLY A 1057 6.34 22.53 -27.92
C GLY A 1057 5.24 22.75 -28.97
N TRP A 1058 5.50 22.32 -30.20
CA TRP A 1058 4.51 22.29 -31.29
C TRP A 1058 3.64 21.03 -31.22
N GLU A 1059 2.37 21.14 -31.61
CA GLU A 1059 1.43 20.00 -31.60
C GLU A 1059 1.94 18.77 -32.37
N ASP A 1060 2.59 18.97 -33.52
CA ASP A 1060 3.12 17.90 -34.37
C ASP A 1060 4.41 17.25 -33.83
N GLU A 1061 4.93 17.75 -32.71
CA GLU A 1061 6.06 17.16 -31.98
C GLU A 1061 5.60 16.15 -30.93
N TYR A 1062 4.30 16.07 -30.63
CA TYR A 1062 3.74 15.19 -29.60
C TYR A 1062 2.94 14.02 -30.17
N ASP A 1063 3.04 12.86 -29.49
CA ASP A 1063 2.10 11.77 -29.66
C ASP A 1063 0.86 12.03 -28.79
N LEU A 1064 -0.20 12.53 -29.44
CA LEU A 1064 -1.44 12.93 -28.77
C LEU A 1064 -2.14 11.76 -28.08
N ASP A 1065 -2.04 10.54 -28.62
CA ASP A 1065 -2.67 9.36 -28.02
C ASP A 1065 -1.94 8.98 -26.72
N GLN A 1066 -0.61 9.09 -26.72
CA GLN A 1066 0.19 8.85 -25.51
C GLN A 1066 -0.01 9.95 -24.46
N LEU A 1067 -0.11 11.22 -24.86
CA LEU A 1067 -0.44 12.32 -23.93
C LEU A 1067 -1.83 12.15 -23.32
N GLU A 1068 -2.84 11.74 -24.10
CA GLU A 1068 -4.20 11.53 -23.59
C GLU A 1068 -4.24 10.35 -22.61
N LYS A 1069 -3.52 9.27 -22.93
CA LYS A 1069 -3.39 8.10 -22.06
C LYS A 1069 -2.59 8.39 -20.79
N GLY A 1070 -1.50 9.15 -20.91
CA GLY A 1070 -0.59 9.50 -19.83
C GLY A 1070 -1.16 10.53 -18.87
N HIS A 1071 -1.92 11.51 -19.39
CA HIS A 1071 -2.46 12.63 -18.61
C HIS A 1071 -3.99 12.72 -18.69
N PRO A 1072 -4.76 11.68 -18.31
CA PRO A 1072 -6.20 11.62 -18.53
C PRO A 1072 -7.00 12.71 -17.80
N TYR A 1073 -6.41 13.36 -16.79
CA TYR A 1073 -6.99 14.46 -16.02
C TYR A 1073 -6.95 15.82 -16.75
N GLU A 1074 -6.23 15.93 -17.86
CA GLU A 1074 -6.23 17.12 -18.71
C GLU A 1074 -7.38 17.05 -19.73
N VAL A 1075 -8.39 17.88 -19.52
CA VAL A 1075 -9.58 17.95 -20.38
C VAL A 1075 -9.33 18.84 -21.59
N GLU A 1076 -8.56 19.93 -21.41
CA GLU A 1076 -8.20 20.86 -22.48
C GLU A 1076 -6.69 20.90 -22.65
N ARG A 1077 -6.21 20.74 -23.90
CA ARG A 1077 -4.79 20.80 -24.25
C ARG A 1077 -4.56 21.75 -25.40
N THR A 1078 -3.58 22.64 -25.23
CA THR A 1078 -3.07 23.53 -26.27
C THR A 1078 -1.53 23.44 -26.33
N PHE A 1079 -0.94 24.02 -27.37
CA PHE A 1079 0.49 23.90 -27.66
C PHE A 1079 1.10 25.28 -27.93
N GLY A 1080 2.21 25.59 -27.28
CA GLY A 1080 2.94 26.86 -27.35
C GLY A 1080 3.53 27.15 -28.72
N GLY A 1081 3.94 26.10 -29.44
CA GLY A 1081 4.64 26.23 -30.71
C GLY A 1081 6.03 26.85 -30.54
N TYR A 1082 6.72 26.48 -29.45
CA TYR A 1082 8.06 26.95 -29.16
C TYR A 1082 9.08 25.83 -29.35
N ASP A 1083 10.20 26.16 -29.98
CA ASP A 1083 11.33 25.25 -30.08
C ASP A 1083 12.11 25.22 -28.74
N GLU A 1084 12.73 24.08 -28.44
CA GLU A 1084 13.70 23.97 -27.36
C GLU A 1084 14.93 24.85 -27.61
N VAL A 1085 15.51 25.41 -26.55
CA VAL A 1085 16.68 26.28 -26.65
C VAL A 1085 17.96 25.46 -26.70
N ASP A 1086 18.70 25.58 -27.81
CA ASP A 1086 20.04 24.99 -27.94
C ASP A 1086 21.07 25.76 -27.12
N CYS A 1087 21.43 25.20 -25.96
CA CYS A 1087 22.29 25.86 -24.98
C CYS A 1087 23.66 26.25 -25.55
N LYS A 1088 24.19 25.52 -26.54
CA LYS A 1088 25.53 25.78 -27.11
C LYS A 1088 25.50 26.90 -28.14
N ASN A 1089 24.44 26.93 -28.94
CA ASN A 1089 24.30 27.91 -30.02
C ASN A 1089 23.58 29.20 -29.58
N ASN A 1090 23.05 29.25 -28.35
CA ASN A 1090 22.37 30.40 -27.77
C ASN A 1090 23.31 31.47 -27.15
N GLY A 1091 24.59 31.44 -27.49
CA GLY A 1091 25.56 32.47 -27.08
C GLY A 1091 25.73 32.59 -25.57
N ASP A 1092 25.86 33.83 -25.06
CA ASP A 1092 26.06 34.11 -23.63
C ASP A 1092 24.80 33.83 -22.77
N MET A 1093 23.64 33.61 -23.39
CA MET A 1093 22.40 33.24 -22.69
C MET A 1093 22.39 31.76 -22.31
N GLY A 1094 23.06 30.88 -23.05
CA GLY A 1094 23.14 29.46 -22.70
C GLY A 1094 21.77 28.82 -22.46
N ASP A 1095 21.59 28.26 -21.26
CA ASP A 1095 20.37 27.60 -20.76
C ASP A 1095 19.44 28.57 -19.98
N LYS A 1096 19.70 29.88 -19.99
CA LYS A 1096 18.94 30.87 -19.20
C LYS A 1096 17.60 31.25 -19.82
N GLY A 1097 17.49 31.25 -21.14
CA GLY A 1097 16.35 31.80 -21.88
C GLY A 1097 16.68 31.95 -23.37
N PRO A 1098 15.90 32.69 -24.17
CA PRO A 1098 14.76 33.52 -23.76
C PRO A 1098 13.59 32.66 -23.27
N LEU A 1099 12.84 33.17 -22.30
CA LEU A 1099 11.59 32.56 -21.86
C LEU A 1099 10.47 32.90 -22.84
N ASN A 1100 9.58 31.93 -23.07
CA ASN A 1100 8.40 32.04 -23.89
C ASN A 1100 7.14 31.95 -23.02
N THR A 1101 6.16 32.80 -23.30
CA THR A 1101 4.92 32.87 -22.52
C THR A 1101 3.98 31.73 -22.88
N LEU A 1102 3.70 30.85 -21.91
CA LEU A 1102 2.59 29.92 -21.95
C LEU A 1102 1.34 30.58 -21.37
N GLU A 1103 0.17 30.26 -21.94
CA GLU A 1103 -1.11 30.88 -21.62
C GLU A 1103 -2.22 29.83 -21.55
N VAL A 1104 -2.92 29.80 -20.41
CA VAL A 1104 -4.11 28.97 -20.21
C VAL A 1104 -5.27 29.85 -19.77
N VAL A 1105 -6.43 29.65 -20.38
CA VAL A 1105 -7.68 30.36 -20.03
C VAL A 1105 -8.71 29.33 -19.60
N VAL A 1106 -9.19 29.43 -18.36
CA VAL A 1106 -10.20 28.54 -17.79
C VAL A 1106 -11.44 29.31 -17.37
N HIS A 1107 -12.60 28.67 -17.44
CA HIS A 1107 -13.81 29.15 -16.78
C HIS A 1107 -13.86 28.54 -15.38
N LEU A 1108 -14.09 29.39 -14.38
CA LEU A 1108 -14.37 28.96 -13.01
C LEU A 1108 -15.86 29.04 -12.73
N ALA A 1109 -16.43 27.95 -12.23
CA ALA A 1109 -17.74 27.96 -11.64
C ALA A 1109 -17.73 28.72 -10.30
N ALA A 1110 -18.94 29.07 -9.81
CA ALA A 1110 -19.05 29.74 -8.52
C ALA A 1110 -18.47 28.86 -7.39
N ASN A 1111 -17.54 29.43 -6.62
CA ASN A 1111 -16.79 28.78 -5.54
C ASN A 1111 -15.84 27.67 -5.98
N GLU A 1112 -15.53 27.55 -7.27
CA GLU A 1112 -14.48 26.64 -7.75
C GLU A 1112 -13.10 27.27 -7.47
N PRO A 1113 -12.17 26.57 -6.79
CA PRO A 1113 -10.82 27.06 -6.60
C PRO A 1113 -10.03 27.05 -7.92
N LEU A 1114 -9.14 28.02 -8.07
CA LEU A 1114 -8.19 28.06 -9.18
C LEU A 1114 -6.83 27.52 -8.72
N LYS A 1115 -6.48 26.32 -9.17
CA LYS A 1115 -5.16 25.71 -8.99
C LYS A 1115 -4.31 25.99 -10.22
N LEU A 1116 -3.15 26.63 -10.05
CA LEU A 1116 -2.32 27.09 -11.17
C LEU A 1116 -0.83 26.88 -10.91
N GLY A 1117 -0.08 26.50 -11.94
CA GLY A 1117 1.37 26.35 -11.84
C GLY A 1117 2.01 25.56 -12.99
N VAL A 1118 3.24 25.10 -12.80
CA VAL A 1118 4.03 24.38 -13.82
C VAL A 1118 4.05 22.89 -13.51
N ARG A 1119 3.83 22.04 -14.53
CA ARG A 1119 3.87 20.58 -14.43
C ARG A 1119 4.83 19.95 -15.45
N THR A 1120 5.49 18.86 -15.09
CA THR A 1120 6.42 18.10 -15.94
C THR A 1120 6.61 16.67 -15.42
N ASP A 1121 6.86 15.71 -16.32
CA ASP A 1121 6.88 14.26 -16.02
C ASP A 1121 7.98 13.48 -16.77
N GLY A 1122 8.82 14.19 -17.55
CA GLY A 1122 9.99 13.62 -18.24
C GLY A 1122 9.78 12.45 -19.21
N HIS A 1123 8.53 12.07 -19.51
CA HIS A 1123 8.21 11.01 -20.44
C HIS A 1123 8.57 11.41 -21.88
N TRP A 1124 9.70 10.93 -22.35
CA TRP A 1124 10.20 11.21 -23.70
C TRP A 1124 9.29 10.59 -24.77
N GLU A 1125 8.57 9.52 -24.44
CA GLU A 1125 7.65 8.78 -25.30
C GLU A 1125 6.47 9.63 -25.78
N TYR A 1126 6.17 10.73 -25.08
CA TYR A 1126 5.11 11.65 -25.48
C TYR A 1126 5.52 12.52 -26.67
N THR A 1127 6.78 12.47 -27.11
CA THR A 1127 7.28 13.32 -28.20
C THR A 1127 7.90 12.50 -29.32
N TYR A 1128 7.73 12.96 -30.56
CA TYR A 1128 8.40 12.42 -31.75
C TYR A 1128 9.84 12.93 -31.92
N LYS A 1129 10.29 13.83 -31.04
CA LYS A 1129 11.66 14.36 -31.06
C LYS A 1129 12.70 13.29 -30.73
N ARG A 1130 12.31 12.26 -29.98
CA ARG A 1130 13.16 11.13 -29.64
C ARG A 1130 12.54 9.83 -30.12
N THR A 1131 13.40 8.85 -30.39
CA THR A 1131 13.00 7.48 -30.79
C THR A 1131 13.58 6.42 -29.85
N ALA A 1132 14.34 6.85 -28.84
CA ALA A 1132 14.93 6.00 -27.82
C ALA A 1132 15.10 6.79 -26.51
N ALA A 1133 15.10 6.05 -25.41
CA ALA A 1133 15.32 6.59 -24.08
C ALA A 1133 16.68 7.31 -23.97
N PRO A 1134 16.77 8.43 -23.22
CA PRO A 1134 18.04 9.10 -22.94
C PRO A 1134 19.03 8.19 -22.19
N GLU A 1135 20.32 8.28 -22.55
CA GLU A 1135 21.42 7.62 -21.81
C GLU A 1135 22.15 8.65 -20.93
N GLY A 1136 22.26 8.40 -19.62
CA GLY A 1136 23.08 9.19 -18.68
C GLY A 1136 22.30 10.23 -17.86
N TRP A 1137 23.00 11.23 -17.30
CA TRP A 1137 22.49 12.29 -16.39
C TRP A 1137 21.48 13.28 -17.04
N ASN A 1138 20.99 12.97 -18.25
CA ASN A 1138 20.48 13.94 -19.22
C ASN A 1138 19.05 13.61 -19.66
N ASN A 1139 18.09 13.71 -18.73
CA ASN A 1139 16.72 13.30 -18.97
C ASN A 1139 15.82 14.43 -19.48
N CYS A 1140 14.68 14.05 -20.09
CA CYS A 1140 13.64 14.96 -20.56
C CYS A 1140 12.83 15.49 -19.37
N GLY A 1141 12.13 16.62 -19.54
CA GLY A 1141 11.34 17.23 -18.46
C GLY A 1141 11.96 18.49 -17.83
N TRP A 1142 13.24 18.77 -18.12
CA TRP A 1142 13.93 19.98 -17.65
C TRP A 1142 13.26 21.26 -18.17
N CYS A 1143 12.96 22.19 -17.26
CA CYS A 1143 12.51 23.54 -17.61
C CYS A 1143 12.96 24.57 -16.59
N LYS A 1144 13.00 25.83 -17.03
CA LYS A 1144 13.09 26.99 -16.15
C LYS A 1144 11.95 27.94 -16.44
N PHE A 1145 11.43 28.62 -15.42
CA PHE A 1145 10.28 29.50 -15.57
C PHE A 1145 10.28 30.65 -14.56
N ASP A 1146 9.52 31.68 -14.88
CA ASP A 1146 9.39 32.91 -14.11
C ASP A 1146 8.04 33.61 -14.44
N ASN A 1147 7.75 34.72 -13.77
CA ASN A 1147 6.74 35.69 -14.16
C ASN A 1147 5.33 35.10 -14.26
N VAL A 1148 4.88 34.40 -13.21
CA VAL A 1148 3.53 33.83 -13.16
C VAL A 1148 2.50 34.95 -12.98
N ARG A 1149 1.59 35.11 -13.94
CA ARG A 1149 0.55 36.16 -13.92
C ARG A 1149 -0.84 35.56 -13.85
N LEU A 1150 -1.74 36.26 -13.16
CA LEU A 1150 -3.17 35.96 -13.12
C LEU A 1150 -3.96 37.18 -13.60
N THR A 1151 -4.88 36.98 -14.54
CA THR A 1151 -5.74 38.05 -15.07
C THR A 1151 -7.19 37.58 -15.11
N CYS A 1152 -8.13 38.41 -14.67
CA CYS A 1152 -9.55 38.17 -14.92
C CYS A 1152 -9.88 38.54 -16.36
N VAL A 1153 -10.32 37.61 -17.20
CA VAL A 1153 -10.72 37.90 -18.58
C VAL A 1153 -12.14 38.49 -18.60
N SER A 1154 -13.08 37.80 -17.97
CA SER A 1154 -14.48 38.23 -17.88
C SER A 1154 -15.19 37.58 -16.69
N LEU A 1155 -16.34 38.15 -16.29
CA LEU A 1155 -17.17 37.63 -15.21
C LEU A 1155 -18.53 37.19 -15.78
N ASP A 1156 -19.17 36.18 -15.18
CA ASP A 1156 -20.44 35.61 -15.65
C ASP A 1156 -21.65 36.56 -15.50
N ASN A 1157 -21.44 37.76 -14.95
CA ASN A 1157 -22.45 38.69 -14.49
C ASN A 1157 -23.17 39.47 -15.62
N GLY A 1158 -23.15 38.97 -16.86
CA GLY A 1158 -23.93 39.52 -17.98
C GLY A 1158 -23.32 40.74 -18.68
N GLU A 1159 -22.06 41.09 -18.42
CA GLU A 1159 -21.30 41.97 -19.32
C GLU A 1159 -20.82 41.14 -20.51
N SER A 1160 -21.40 41.42 -21.68
CA SER A 1160 -21.10 40.71 -22.92
C SER A 1160 -19.62 40.77 -23.26
N ILE A 1161 -19.05 39.60 -23.54
CA ILE A 1161 -17.75 39.41 -24.17
C ILE A 1161 -17.65 40.35 -25.39
N ASP A 1162 -16.74 41.31 -25.35
CA ASP A 1162 -16.17 41.82 -26.59
C ASP A 1162 -15.12 40.79 -27.01
N GLU A 1163 -15.55 39.78 -27.79
CA GLU A 1163 -14.69 38.69 -28.29
C GLU A 1163 -13.51 39.21 -29.15
N THR A 1164 -13.40 40.53 -29.33
CA THR A 1164 -12.31 41.19 -30.06
C THR A 1164 -11.03 41.42 -29.24
N LEU A 1165 -10.99 41.08 -27.95
CA LEU A 1165 -9.73 41.06 -27.19
C LEU A 1165 -8.97 39.73 -27.28
N ALA A 1166 -9.61 38.65 -27.75
CA ALA A 1166 -9.01 37.32 -27.87
C ALA A 1166 -8.43 36.98 -29.25
N THR A 1167 -8.71 37.77 -30.30
CA THR A 1167 -8.05 37.62 -31.61
C THR A 1167 -8.03 38.96 -32.33
N GLY A 1168 -6.90 39.30 -32.96
CA GLY A 1168 -6.71 40.57 -33.67
C GLY A 1168 -7.84 40.94 -34.65
N LYS A 1169 -7.94 42.22 -35.00
CA LYS A 1169 -8.98 42.76 -35.89
C LYS A 1169 -9.13 41.92 -37.17
N VAL A 1170 -10.36 41.42 -37.40
CA VAL A 1170 -10.72 40.65 -38.59
C VAL A 1170 -10.80 41.57 -39.82
N LYS A 1171 -9.99 41.28 -40.83
CA LYS A 1171 -9.93 42.02 -42.10
C LYS A 1171 -11.03 41.60 -43.08
N SER A 1172 -11.34 40.31 -43.14
CA SER A 1172 -12.42 39.77 -43.98
C SER A 1172 -12.93 38.42 -43.48
N GLN A 1173 -14.17 38.10 -43.79
CA GLN A 1173 -14.79 36.83 -43.42
C GLN A 1173 -15.52 36.18 -44.60
N GLU A 1174 -15.43 34.85 -44.68
CA GLU A 1174 -16.07 34.01 -45.68
C GLU A 1174 -16.79 32.87 -44.98
N ILE A 1175 -18.03 32.60 -45.37
CA ILE A 1175 -18.86 31.54 -44.77
C ILE A 1175 -18.99 30.42 -45.79
N TYR A 1176 -18.92 29.18 -45.36
CA TYR A 1176 -19.07 27.99 -46.18
C TYR A 1176 -20.09 27.03 -45.57
N SER A 1177 -20.78 26.27 -46.42
CA SER A 1177 -21.48 25.07 -45.99
C SER A 1177 -20.48 23.99 -45.59
N VAL A 1178 -20.96 22.95 -44.92
CA VAL A 1178 -20.15 21.75 -44.63
C VAL A 1178 -19.61 21.07 -45.89
N ASP A 1179 -20.27 21.27 -47.05
CA ASP A 1179 -19.85 20.76 -48.36
C ASP A 1179 -18.88 21.72 -49.09
N GLY A 1180 -18.38 22.76 -48.42
CA GLY A 1180 -17.39 23.71 -48.98
C GLY A 1180 -17.95 24.76 -49.94
N ILE A 1181 -19.28 24.95 -50.01
CA ILE A 1181 -19.90 25.98 -50.86
C ILE A 1181 -19.90 27.32 -50.12
N LYS A 1182 -19.35 28.37 -50.74
CA LYS A 1182 -19.35 29.72 -50.15
C LYS A 1182 -20.79 30.27 -50.04
N LEU A 1183 -21.19 30.65 -48.83
CA LEU A 1183 -22.49 31.18 -48.48
C LEU A 1183 -22.44 32.69 -48.27
N PRO A 1184 -23.48 33.43 -48.66
CA PRO A 1184 -23.53 34.90 -48.49
C PRO A 1184 -23.85 35.32 -47.04
N ARG A 1185 -24.29 34.39 -46.20
CA ARG A 1185 -24.62 34.57 -44.77
C ARG A 1185 -24.73 33.23 -44.07
N LEU A 1186 -24.66 33.25 -42.74
CA LEU A 1186 -24.90 32.09 -41.88
C LEU A 1186 -26.31 31.50 -42.12
N GLN A 1187 -26.41 30.18 -42.16
CA GLN A 1187 -27.67 29.45 -42.31
C GLN A 1187 -27.93 28.56 -41.09
N LYS A 1188 -29.21 28.22 -40.85
CA LYS A 1188 -29.61 27.32 -39.76
C LYS A 1188 -28.91 25.96 -39.91
N GLY A 1189 -28.27 25.47 -38.86
CA GLY A 1189 -27.41 24.28 -38.88
C GLY A 1189 -25.91 24.60 -38.83
N VAL A 1190 -25.08 23.66 -39.26
CA VAL A 1190 -23.61 23.76 -39.20
C VAL A 1190 -23.06 24.62 -40.35
N ASN A 1191 -22.25 25.62 -40.01
CA ASN A 1191 -21.55 26.49 -40.95
C ASN A 1191 -20.05 26.44 -40.67
N ILE A 1192 -19.24 26.68 -41.70
CA ILE A 1192 -17.79 26.85 -41.57
C ILE A 1192 -17.49 28.32 -41.81
N LEU A 1193 -17.01 29.04 -40.80
CA LEU A 1193 -16.60 30.43 -40.91
C LEU A 1193 -15.09 30.50 -41.04
N ARG A 1194 -14.61 31.09 -42.13
CA ARG A 1194 -13.20 31.37 -42.38
C ARG A 1194 -12.96 32.87 -42.25
N GLN A 1195 -12.09 33.27 -41.35
CA GLN A 1195 -11.76 34.67 -41.06
C GLN A 1195 -10.31 34.92 -41.43
N THR A 1196 -10.05 36.01 -42.13
CA THR A 1196 -8.70 36.52 -42.39
C THR A 1196 -8.46 37.72 -41.50
N MET A 1197 -7.40 37.68 -40.70
CA MET A 1197 -7.02 38.73 -39.76
C MET A 1197 -6.25 39.86 -40.48
N GLU A 1198 -6.07 41.01 -39.83
CA GLU A 1198 -5.29 42.14 -40.40
C GLU A 1198 -3.82 41.78 -40.70
N ASP A 1199 -3.23 40.86 -39.92
CA ASP A 1199 -1.87 40.33 -40.11
C ASP A 1199 -1.75 39.31 -41.28
N GLY A 1200 -2.87 38.94 -41.90
CA GLY A 1200 -2.92 38.01 -43.03
C GLY A 1200 -3.11 36.53 -42.65
N THR A 1201 -3.14 36.20 -41.35
CA THR A 1201 -3.46 34.85 -40.88
C THR A 1201 -4.93 34.49 -41.15
N THR A 1202 -5.21 33.20 -41.31
CA THR A 1202 -6.56 32.70 -41.61
C THR A 1202 -7.01 31.68 -40.57
N VAL A 1203 -8.09 32.00 -39.85
CA VAL A 1203 -8.72 31.14 -38.83
C VAL A 1203 -10.00 30.52 -39.40
N THR A 1204 -10.20 29.22 -39.21
CA THR A 1204 -11.41 28.52 -39.67
C THR A 1204 -12.13 27.91 -38.47
N LYS A 1205 -13.39 28.29 -38.23
CA LYS A 1205 -14.20 27.79 -37.11
C LYS A 1205 -15.55 27.26 -37.55
N LYS A 1206 -16.05 26.23 -36.85
CA LYS A 1206 -17.36 25.62 -37.11
C LYS A 1206 -18.41 26.29 -36.23
N ILE A 1207 -19.45 26.85 -36.83
CA ILE A 1207 -20.50 27.61 -36.13
C ILE A 1207 -21.85 26.93 -36.34
N ILE A 1208 -22.53 26.58 -35.24
CA ILE A 1208 -23.88 26.03 -35.27
C ILE A 1208 -24.88 27.16 -35.01
N VAL A 1209 -25.72 27.43 -35.99
CA VAL A 1209 -26.78 28.44 -35.89
C VAL A 1209 -28.09 27.73 -35.60
N LYS A 1210 -28.63 27.93 -34.40
CA LYS A 1210 -29.86 27.26 -33.93
C LYS A 1210 -31.12 27.74 -34.63
#